data_AF-A0A9X0A3Q3-F1
#
_entry.id   AF-A0A9X0A3Q3-F1
#
_cell.length_a   1.000
_cell.length_b   1.000
_cell.length_c   1.000
_cell.angle_alpha   90.00
_cell.angle_beta   90.00
_cell.angle_gamma   90.00
#
_symmetry.space_group_name_H-M   'P 1'
#
loop_
_entity.id
_entity.type
_entity.pdbx_description
1 polymer ?
#
loop_
_entity_poly.entity_id
_entity_poly.type
_entity_poly.pdbx_seq_one_letter_code
_entity_poly.pdbx_strand_id
1 'polypeptide(L)'
;MSKLSFLSNRILWHSSCSNCRDIRLPHYFGNKLNPKINIMWTGPKVVSKVITTQTIEALTNVLKRRPVIWDNIHANDYDQRRVFLGPYDGRPVELFPMLNGVLTNPNCEFESNFIAVHTLASWLRDSSLITAEEPMSIDPKAEKSSISGEPMEEDLLASTESDGNDNAEKETDQGDSQENSSSETDSEIVKVEGEMETESGASLSESKSVTVRTIYNPQNALREAVSAWLEEFSKVKHATSRTYAKSGTYCMTTEAMPVQVQAAMATYTTSTTSATTSVCSPVVTPSPIKVAKENSRKKLSTSSSPEKKVGELVKKEQEMPMEISILKEKAVLSPLSVEDLLLLVDLFYLPYNHGQKAKQIIADFKWLKFNAIKEDSQEFMELTEQEQKSKITEWTDKAEKFHEICRSVGEMFVRLTETSNRALLYDLYPYVWDVKEVLQLLDTFVNWLSTKNKRKKQKGQSFFPEDPEPWVFRGGLCGELQRLLPIDGGHEVFNLRAPEIPTTCIYTIRPYQTEDEKSLYEICLSTCDDWKDGHDLFPDKHQFNMAGDRFVGPYLKICPEHVFVVEDGDGICGYAVATPDSKHFYEQFKKHWLPEVCKKYRKPRGNSSEWTYAEQLASSFHSPSIFLPEDLSLKFSAHVQIYLLPLAQDLGIGKRLLACVLSALKAEDCTGVHCEIATTNYNALDFYTKLGFYNIPLKELAPPDTVIFGRTF
;
A
#
# COMPACT_ATOMS: atom_id res chain seq x y z
N MET A 1 -27.63 -10.58 -14.05
CA MET A 1 -27.51 -10.99 -15.46
C MET A 1 -26.44 -12.07 -15.54
N SER A 2 -26.81 -13.32 -15.85
CA SER A 2 -25.85 -14.41 -16.10
C SER A 2 -25.25 -14.25 -17.51
N LYS A 3 -23.92 -14.24 -17.63
CA LYS A 3 -23.21 -14.29 -18.92
C LYS A 3 -22.73 -15.73 -19.16
N LEU A 4 -23.03 -16.27 -20.34
CA LEU A 4 -22.54 -17.55 -20.83
C LEU A 4 -21.41 -17.28 -21.83
N SER A 5 -20.25 -17.89 -21.64
CA SER A 5 -19.18 -17.95 -22.63
C SER A 5 -18.99 -19.40 -23.08
N PHE A 6 -18.84 -19.61 -24.39
CA PHE A 6 -18.59 -20.91 -25.00
C PHE A 6 -17.09 -21.08 -25.26
N LEU A 7 -16.48 -22.10 -24.67
CA LEU A 7 -15.18 -22.63 -25.07
C LEU A 7 -15.41 -24.09 -25.48
N SER A 8 -15.07 -24.44 -26.73
CA SER A 8 -15.16 -25.76 -27.36
C SER A 8 -15.55 -26.93 -26.43
N ASN A 9 -16.80 -27.41 -26.59
CA ASN A 9 -17.43 -28.53 -25.86
C ASN A 9 -17.63 -28.38 -24.34
N ARG A 10 -17.53 -27.17 -23.76
CA ARG A 10 -17.77 -26.94 -22.32
C ARG A 10 -18.63 -25.68 -22.10
N ILE A 11 -19.59 -25.77 -21.17
CA ILE A 11 -20.44 -24.65 -20.74
C ILE A 11 -19.95 -24.19 -19.36
N LEU A 12 -19.56 -22.92 -19.24
CA LEU A 12 -19.22 -22.29 -17.97
C LEU A 12 -20.48 -21.63 -17.38
N TRP A 13 -20.91 -22.05 -16.19
CA TRP A 13 -22.06 -21.44 -15.51
C TRP A 13 -21.62 -20.57 -14.33
N HIS A 14 -22.04 -19.29 -14.35
CA HIS A 14 -21.87 -18.35 -13.25
C HIS A 14 -23.19 -18.15 -12.50
N SER A 15 -23.22 -18.49 -11.21
CA SER A 15 -24.25 -18.02 -10.29
C SER A 15 -23.73 -16.81 -9.52
N SER A 16 -24.33 -15.65 -9.73
CA SER A 16 -24.19 -14.50 -8.83
C SER A 16 -25.47 -14.29 -8.02
N CYS A 17 -26.25 -15.35 -7.79
CA CYS A 17 -27.53 -15.28 -7.11
C CYS A 17 -27.51 -16.09 -5.81
N SER A 18 -27.55 -15.37 -4.68
CA SER A 18 -27.71 -15.90 -3.33
C SER A 18 -29.07 -16.57 -3.09
N ASN A 19 -29.96 -16.55 -4.08
CA ASN A 19 -31.22 -17.29 -4.11
C ASN A 19 -31.27 -18.21 -5.34
N CYS A 20 -30.93 -19.48 -5.18
CA CYS A 20 -31.20 -20.57 -6.14
C CYS A 20 -32.71 -20.84 -6.29
N ARG A 21 -33.56 -19.82 -6.48
CA ARG A 21 -35.00 -19.99 -6.74
C ARG A 21 -35.35 -20.02 -8.22
N ASP A 22 -34.47 -19.58 -9.12
CA ASP A 22 -34.68 -19.74 -10.56
C ASP A 22 -33.94 -20.98 -11.11
N ILE A 23 -34.42 -22.15 -10.69
CA ILE A 23 -33.84 -23.47 -11.00
C ILE A 23 -34.04 -23.87 -12.48
N ARG A 24 -34.75 -23.04 -13.26
CA ARG A 24 -35.20 -23.37 -14.63
C ARG A 24 -34.04 -23.59 -15.59
N LEU A 25 -33.01 -22.75 -15.56
CA LEU A 25 -31.85 -22.84 -16.45
C LEU A 25 -30.95 -24.05 -16.13
N PRO A 26 -30.52 -24.26 -14.88
CA PRO A 26 -29.77 -25.46 -14.51
C PRO A 26 -30.54 -26.77 -14.77
N HIS A 27 -31.85 -26.83 -14.49
CA HIS A 27 -32.67 -28.00 -14.84
C HIS A 27 -32.77 -28.23 -16.35
N TYR A 28 -32.90 -27.16 -17.14
CA TYR A 28 -32.91 -27.28 -18.59
C TYR A 28 -31.61 -27.89 -19.11
N PHE A 29 -30.45 -27.40 -18.65
CA PHE A 29 -29.17 -27.99 -19.01
C PHE A 29 -29.00 -29.42 -18.48
N GLY A 30 -29.49 -29.72 -17.27
CA GLY A 30 -29.49 -31.07 -16.72
C GLY A 30 -30.18 -32.06 -17.66
N ASN A 31 -31.37 -31.70 -18.14
CA ASN A 31 -32.24 -32.58 -18.92
C ASN A 31 -31.96 -32.58 -20.44
N LYS A 32 -31.44 -31.48 -21.01
CA LYS A 32 -31.29 -31.32 -22.46
C LYS A 32 -29.86 -31.43 -22.96
N LEU A 33 -28.86 -31.16 -22.13
CA LEU A 33 -27.46 -31.27 -22.53
C LEU A 33 -27.09 -32.75 -22.68
N ASN A 34 -26.34 -33.08 -23.73
CA ASN A 34 -25.88 -34.46 -23.95
C ASN A 34 -25.14 -34.97 -22.70
N PRO A 35 -25.50 -36.16 -22.15
CA PRO A 35 -24.90 -36.68 -20.92
C PRO A 35 -23.38 -36.85 -20.94
N LYS A 36 -22.76 -36.95 -22.12
CA LYS A 36 -21.30 -37.04 -22.29
C LYS A 36 -20.58 -35.69 -22.13
N ILE A 37 -21.31 -34.58 -22.15
CA ILE A 37 -20.73 -33.23 -22.01
C ILE A 37 -20.66 -32.87 -20.52
N ASN A 38 -19.44 -32.62 -20.04
CA ASN A 38 -19.21 -32.12 -18.68
C ASN A 38 -19.60 -30.65 -18.55
N ILE A 39 -20.07 -30.26 -17.36
CA ILE A 39 -20.45 -28.88 -17.03
C ILE A 39 -19.43 -28.33 -16.03
N MET A 40 -18.91 -27.12 -16.32
CA MET A 40 -17.99 -26.42 -15.45
C MET A 40 -18.73 -25.53 -14.46
N TRP A 41 -18.25 -25.49 -13.21
CA TRP A 41 -18.84 -24.67 -12.16
C TRP A 41 -17.80 -24.07 -11.22
N THR A 42 -17.99 -22.82 -10.79
CA THR A 42 -16.98 -22.06 -10.03
C THR A 42 -17.19 -22.07 -8.51
N GLY A 43 -18.21 -22.78 -8.02
CA GLY A 43 -18.65 -22.67 -6.64
C GLY A 43 -19.82 -21.68 -6.45
N PRO A 44 -20.23 -21.42 -5.19
CA PRO A 44 -21.33 -20.51 -4.87
C PRO A 44 -21.11 -19.06 -5.37
N LYS A 45 -19.86 -18.65 -5.53
CA LYS A 45 -19.42 -17.35 -6.05
C LYS A 45 -18.50 -17.54 -7.26
N VAL A 46 -18.15 -16.45 -7.94
CA VAL A 46 -17.15 -16.49 -9.04
C VAL A 46 -15.78 -16.88 -8.48
N VAL A 47 -15.39 -16.28 -7.35
CA VAL A 47 -14.24 -16.68 -6.54
C VAL A 47 -14.82 -17.29 -5.28
N SER A 48 -14.85 -18.61 -5.15
CA SER A 48 -15.51 -19.22 -4.00
C SER A 48 -14.57 -19.30 -2.80
N LYS A 49 -14.97 -18.73 -1.65
CA LYS A 49 -14.23 -18.86 -0.38
C LYS A 49 -14.21 -20.31 0.09
N VAL A 50 -15.38 -20.97 0.07
CA VAL A 50 -15.56 -22.37 0.44
C VAL A 50 -16.50 -23.03 -0.57
N ILE A 51 -16.21 -24.29 -0.93
CA ILE A 51 -17.13 -25.15 -1.67
C ILE A 51 -17.38 -26.39 -0.82
N THR A 52 -18.63 -26.60 -0.39
CA THR A 52 -18.99 -27.71 0.50
C THR A 52 -19.55 -28.92 -0.27
N THR A 53 -19.49 -30.10 0.33
CA THR A 53 -20.07 -31.33 -0.24
C THR A 53 -21.57 -31.19 -0.47
N GLN A 54 -22.31 -30.60 0.48
CA GLN A 54 -23.76 -30.39 0.37
C GLN A 54 -24.13 -29.53 -0.85
N THR A 55 -23.29 -28.54 -1.17
CA THR A 55 -23.52 -27.70 -2.35
C THR A 55 -23.33 -28.49 -3.64
N ILE A 56 -22.36 -29.41 -3.67
CA ILE A 56 -22.12 -30.29 -4.83
C ILE A 56 -23.23 -31.33 -4.98
N GLU A 57 -23.78 -31.87 -3.88
CA GLU A 57 -24.94 -32.79 -3.92
C GLU A 57 -26.15 -32.11 -4.55
N ALA A 58 -26.50 -30.92 -4.04
CA ALA A 58 -27.61 -30.13 -4.57
C ALA A 58 -27.40 -29.81 -6.07
N LEU A 59 -26.19 -29.42 -6.45
CA LEU A 59 -25.86 -29.12 -7.85
C LEU A 59 -25.94 -30.38 -8.73
N THR A 60 -25.42 -31.51 -8.27
CA THR A 60 -25.45 -32.78 -9.01
C THR A 60 -26.88 -33.25 -9.25
N ASN A 61 -27.77 -33.07 -8.27
CA ASN A 61 -29.20 -33.39 -8.40
C ASN A 61 -29.91 -32.58 -9.48
N VAL A 62 -29.49 -31.32 -9.67
CA VAL A 62 -30.05 -30.41 -10.69
C VAL A 62 -29.41 -30.64 -12.06
N LEU A 63 -28.08 -30.78 -12.11
CA LEU A 63 -27.34 -31.00 -13.36
C LEU A 63 -27.46 -32.43 -13.89
N LYS A 64 -27.91 -33.40 -13.07
CA LYS A 64 -27.99 -34.83 -13.39
C LYS A 64 -26.63 -35.45 -13.77
N ARG A 65 -25.54 -34.84 -13.31
CA ARG A 65 -24.14 -35.27 -13.52
C ARG A 65 -23.23 -34.56 -12.54
N ARG A 66 -22.10 -35.19 -12.22
CA ARG A 66 -21.04 -34.60 -11.40
C ARG A 66 -20.39 -33.42 -12.15
N PRO A 67 -20.21 -32.26 -11.52
CA PRO A 67 -19.61 -31.10 -12.17
C PRO A 67 -18.08 -31.24 -12.28
N VAL A 68 -17.49 -30.46 -13.18
CA VAL A 68 -16.05 -30.15 -13.16
C VAL A 68 -15.89 -28.78 -12.48
N ILE A 69 -15.07 -28.70 -11.45
CA ILE A 69 -14.78 -27.40 -10.83
C ILE A 69 -13.85 -26.59 -11.72
N TRP A 70 -14.24 -25.37 -12.02
CA TRP A 70 -13.36 -24.32 -12.52
C TRP A 70 -13.05 -23.41 -11.33
N ASP A 71 -11.88 -23.56 -10.72
CA ASP A 71 -11.58 -22.90 -9.47
C ASP A 71 -10.83 -21.58 -9.68
N ASN A 72 -11.42 -20.47 -9.23
CA ASN A 72 -10.81 -19.14 -9.30
C ASN A 72 -10.19 -18.69 -7.96
N ILE A 73 -9.97 -19.60 -7.00
CA ILE A 73 -9.39 -19.24 -5.68
C ILE A 73 -8.04 -18.52 -5.80
N HIS A 74 -7.24 -18.79 -6.84
CA HIS A 74 -5.96 -18.12 -7.08
C HIS A 74 -6.00 -17.15 -8.28
N ALA A 75 -7.16 -16.88 -8.87
CA ALA A 75 -7.27 -15.94 -9.98
C ALA A 75 -7.05 -14.50 -9.52
N ASN A 76 -6.28 -13.69 -10.27
CA ASN A 76 -6.02 -12.28 -9.97
C ASN A 76 -6.28 -11.30 -11.13
N ASP A 77 -6.84 -11.79 -12.25
CA ASP A 77 -7.16 -10.98 -13.44
C ASP A 77 -8.12 -9.80 -13.16
N TYR A 78 -8.94 -9.92 -12.11
CA TYR A 78 -9.86 -8.88 -11.66
C TYR A 78 -9.22 -7.75 -10.84
N ASP A 79 -8.01 -7.94 -10.31
CA ASP A 79 -7.26 -6.91 -9.55
C ASP A 79 -5.75 -7.12 -9.69
N GLN A 80 -5.13 -6.38 -10.62
CA GLN A 80 -3.69 -6.43 -10.92
C GLN A 80 -2.79 -5.96 -9.77
N ARG A 81 -3.34 -5.44 -8.66
CA ARG A 81 -2.57 -5.16 -7.43
C ARG A 81 -2.52 -6.35 -6.48
N ARG A 82 -3.13 -7.47 -6.83
CA ARG A 82 -3.17 -8.69 -6.01
C ARG A 82 -2.46 -9.84 -6.71
N VAL A 83 -1.82 -10.66 -5.90
CA VAL A 83 -1.27 -11.97 -6.28
C VAL A 83 -1.56 -12.93 -5.12
N PHE A 84 -1.79 -14.20 -5.43
CA PHE A 84 -2.20 -15.21 -4.46
C PHE A 84 -1.18 -16.35 -4.41
N LEU A 85 -0.47 -16.41 -3.29
CA LEU A 85 0.62 -17.33 -2.98
C LEU A 85 0.26 -18.29 -1.84
N GLY A 86 -0.96 -18.18 -1.27
CA GLY A 86 -1.47 -19.09 -0.24
C GLY A 86 -1.80 -20.49 -0.79
N PRO A 87 -2.02 -21.48 0.09
CA PRO A 87 -2.33 -22.85 -0.30
C PRO A 87 -3.74 -22.97 -0.85
N TYR A 88 -4.00 -24.04 -1.62
CA TYR A 88 -5.34 -24.45 -1.99
C TYR A 88 -6.17 -24.77 -0.72
N ASP A 89 -7.30 -24.09 -0.52
CA ASP A 89 -8.03 -24.13 0.75
C ASP A 89 -9.55 -23.95 0.55
N GLY A 90 -10.33 -24.35 1.55
CA GLY A 90 -11.80 -24.24 1.55
C GLY A 90 -12.52 -25.28 0.69
N ARG A 91 -11.82 -26.34 0.25
CA ARG A 91 -12.40 -27.49 -0.45
C ARG A 91 -12.06 -28.77 0.32
N PRO A 92 -13.03 -29.39 1.02
CA PRO A 92 -12.80 -30.64 1.75
C PRO A 92 -12.41 -31.76 0.77
N VAL A 93 -11.54 -32.68 1.18
CA VAL A 93 -11.00 -33.76 0.31
C VAL A 93 -12.08 -34.74 -0.15
N GLU A 94 -13.14 -34.86 0.65
CA GLU A 94 -14.37 -35.62 0.41
C GLU A 94 -15.19 -35.10 -0.79
N LEU A 95 -14.84 -33.90 -1.28
CA LEU A 95 -15.48 -33.30 -2.44
C LEU A 95 -15.02 -33.99 -3.73
N PHE A 96 -13.77 -34.46 -3.82
CA PHE A 96 -13.21 -35.03 -5.05
C PHE A 96 -13.99 -36.23 -5.63
N PRO A 97 -14.42 -37.24 -4.83
CA PRO A 97 -15.26 -38.34 -5.32
C PRO A 97 -16.58 -37.90 -5.95
N MET A 98 -17.06 -36.69 -5.62
CA MET A 98 -18.33 -36.14 -6.09
C MET A 98 -18.18 -35.32 -7.38
N LEU A 99 -16.95 -35.17 -7.89
CA LEU A 99 -16.64 -34.38 -9.08
C LEU A 99 -16.25 -35.26 -10.28
N ASN A 100 -16.28 -34.65 -11.46
CA ASN A 100 -15.63 -35.16 -12.67
C ASN A 100 -14.24 -34.56 -12.91
N GLY A 101 -13.79 -33.65 -12.05
CA GLY A 101 -12.46 -33.05 -12.10
C GLY A 101 -12.41 -31.66 -11.47
N VAL A 102 -11.18 -31.17 -11.27
CA VAL A 102 -10.88 -29.82 -10.81
C VAL A 102 -9.87 -29.19 -11.76
N LEU A 103 -10.15 -27.96 -12.20
CA LEU A 103 -9.28 -27.15 -13.04
C LEU A 103 -9.10 -25.81 -12.35
N THR A 104 -7.90 -25.51 -11.87
CA THR A 104 -7.60 -24.20 -11.30
C THR A 104 -7.32 -23.18 -12.41
N ASN A 105 -7.87 -21.98 -12.24
CA ASN A 105 -7.56 -20.77 -13.00
C ASN A 105 -6.77 -19.84 -12.07
N PRO A 106 -5.43 -19.87 -12.14
CA PRO A 106 -4.57 -19.26 -11.12
C PRO A 106 -4.20 -17.81 -11.50
N ASN A 107 -3.11 -17.28 -10.95
CA ASN A 107 -2.65 -15.92 -11.23
C ASN A 107 -2.24 -15.75 -12.70
N CYS A 108 -2.32 -14.52 -13.20
CA CYS A 108 -1.85 -14.15 -14.53
C CYS A 108 -0.33 -14.38 -14.68
N GLU A 109 0.42 -14.09 -13.63
CA GLU A 109 1.87 -14.24 -13.54
C GLU A 109 2.23 -15.72 -13.41
N PHE A 110 3.01 -16.22 -14.37
CA PHE A 110 3.24 -17.65 -14.53
C PHE A 110 4.05 -18.23 -13.35
N GLU A 111 5.14 -17.59 -12.96
CA GLU A 111 6.04 -18.11 -11.92
C GLU A 111 5.41 -18.01 -10.51
N SER A 112 4.41 -17.14 -10.33
CA SER A 112 3.64 -16.99 -9.08
C SER A 112 2.71 -18.17 -8.77
N ASN A 113 2.50 -19.08 -9.72
CA ASN A 113 1.54 -20.17 -9.61
C ASN A 113 2.11 -21.48 -9.01
N PHE A 114 3.37 -21.49 -8.60
CA PHE A 114 4.03 -22.68 -8.06
C PHE A 114 3.28 -23.27 -6.87
N ILE A 115 2.98 -22.45 -5.84
CA ILE A 115 2.29 -22.90 -4.63
C ILE A 115 0.85 -23.33 -4.94
N ALA A 116 0.14 -22.56 -5.77
CA ALA A 116 -1.25 -22.85 -6.15
C ALA A 116 -1.37 -24.25 -6.78
N VAL A 117 -0.49 -24.58 -7.72
CA VAL A 117 -0.49 -25.88 -8.41
C VAL A 117 0.04 -27.00 -7.49
N HIS A 118 1.12 -26.75 -6.75
CA HIS A 118 1.72 -27.74 -5.86
C HIS A 118 0.75 -28.18 -4.76
N THR A 119 0.08 -27.23 -4.11
CA THR A 119 -0.87 -27.52 -3.03
C THR A 119 -2.16 -28.17 -3.52
N LEU A 120 -2.65 -27.82 -4.73
CA LEU A 120 -3.72 -28.56 -5.40
C LEU A 120 -3.32 -30.01 -5.68
N ALA A 121 -2.08 -30.27 -6.13
CA ALA A 121 -1.58 -31.63 -6.35
C ALA A 121 -1.49 -32.43 -5.05
N SER A 122 -1.06 -31.80 -3.95
CA SER A 122 -1.10 -32.41 -2.61
C SER A 122 -2.53 -32.76 -2.19
N TRP A 123 -3.48 -31.84 -2.37
CA TRP A 123 -4.91 -32.08 -2.10
C TRP A 123 -5.45 -33.26 -2.91
N LEU A 124 -5.14 -33.33 -4.21
CA LEU A 124 -5.55 -34.43 -5.09
C LEU A 124 -4.99 -35.78 -4.65
N ARG A 125 -3.71 -35.81 -4.24
CA ARG A 125 -3.07 -37.02 -3.73
C ARG A 125 -3.80 -37.55 -2.50
N ASP A 126 -4.10 -36.69 -1.54
CA ASP A 126 -4.77 -37.09 -0.30
C ASP A 126 -6.25 -37.47 -0.56
N SER A 127 -6.94 -36.76 -1.45
CA SER A 127 -8.27 -37.12 -1.94
C SER A 127 -8.32 -38.50 -2.61
N SER A 128 -7.29 -38.87 -3.38
CA SER A 128 -7.24 -40.15 -4.09
C SER A 128 -7.06 -41.35 -3.16
N LEU A 129 -6.44 -41.14 -1.99
CA LEU A 129 -6.27 -42.19 -0.99
C LEU A 129 -7.62 -42.58 -0.35
N ILE A 130 -8.52 -41.61 -0.17
CA ILE A 130 -9.89 -41.86 0.33
C ILE A 130 -10.70 -42.69 -0.67
N THR A 131 -10.52 -42.46 -1.99
CA THR A 131 -11.24 -43.23 -3.02
C THR A 131 -10.78 -44.67 -3.20
N ALA A 132 -9.58 -45.02 -2.69
CA ALA A 132 -9.01 -46.36 -2.85
C ALA A 132 -9.44 -47.36 -1.76
N GLU A 133 -10.12 -46.91 -0.69
CA GLU A 133 -10.50 -47.74 0.46
C GLU A 133 -11.88 -48.42 0.37
N GLU A 134 -12.60 -48.39 -0.77
CA GLU A 134 -13.76 -49.28 -1.01
C GLU A 134 -13.53 -50.17 -2.25
N PRO A 135 -13.60 -51.51 -2.08
CA PRO A 135 -14.90 -52.17 -1.90
C PRO A 135 -14.90 -53.27 -0.82
N MET A 136 -15.84 -53.19 0.14
CA MET A 136 -16.25 -54.38 0.89
C MET A 136 -17.19 -55.22 0.01
N SER A 137 -16.77 -56.46 -0.20
CA SER A 137 -17.41 -57.50 -1.01
C SER A 137 -18.89 -57.72 -0.69
N ILE A 138 -19.75 -57.70 -1.71
CA ILE A 138 -21.07 -58.33 -1.68
C ILE A 138 -20.98 -59.66 -2.44
N ASP A 139 -21.41 -60.72 -1.76
CA ASP A 139 -21.40 -62.13 -2.14
C ASP A 139 -22.30 -62.42 -3.37
N PRO A 140 -21.82 -63.11 -4.44
CA PRO A 140 -22.62 -63.37 -5.63
C PRO A 140 -23.34 -64.72 -5.53
N LYS A 141 -24.55 -64.74 -4.94
CA LYS A 141 -25.49 -65.86 -5.08
C LYS A 141 -26.94 -65.40 -5.19
N ALA A 142 -27.35 -65.04 -6.41
CA ALA A 142 -28.71 -64.95 -6.94
C ALA A 142 -28.52 -64.38 -8.36
N GLU A 143 -28.89 -64.96 -9.50
CA GLU A 143 -29.93 -65.90 -9.87
C GLU A 143 -29.52 -66.64 -11.15
N LYS A 144 -29.85 -67.94 -11.23
CA LYS A 144 -30.00 -68.68 -12.49
C LYS A 144 -31.48 -69.00 -12.65
N SER A 145 -32.12 -68.44 -13.67
CA SER A 145 -33.15 -69.08 -14.54
C SER A 145 -33.69 -67.98 -15.47
N SER A 146 -33.24 -67.92 -16.72
CA SER A 146 -33.92 -68.51 -17.88
C SER A 146 -35.40 -68.15 -17.98
N ILE A 147 -35.78 -67.29 -18.94
CA ILE A 147 -36.51 -67.67 -20.16
C ILE A 147 -36.75 -66.42 -21.03
N SER A 148 -36.40 -66.58 -22.29
CA SER A 148 -36.69 -65.73 -23.45
C SER A 148 -38.15 -65.85 -23.90
N GLY A 149 -38.76 -64.75 -24.35
CA GLY A 149 -40.01 -64.79 -25.10
C GLY A 149 -40.62 -63.42 -25.36
N GLU A 150 -40.29 -62.85 -26.51
CA GLU A 150 -41.10 -61.85 -27.24
C GLU A 150 -41.83 -62.59 -28.39
N PRO A 151 -42.81 -62.03 -29.16
CA PRO A 151 -43.35 -60.65 -29.20
C PRO A 151 -44.89 -60.54 -29.49
N MET A 152 -45.32 -59.27 -29.73
CA MET A 152 -46.49 -58.78 -30.51
C MET A 152 -47.90 -58.83 -29.92
N GLU A 153 -48.54 -57.65 -29.77
CA GLU A 153 -49.62 -57.19 -30.67
C GLU A 153 -50.01 -55.72 -30.41
N GLU A 154 -50.48 -55.07 -31.47
CA GLU A 154 -50.94 -53.69 -31.59
C GLU A 154 -52.33 -53.45 -30.94
N ASP A 155 -52.59 -52.17 -30.67
CA ASP A 155 -53.69 -51.39 -31.26
C ASP A 155 -54.73 -50.73 -30.32
N LEU A 156 -55.00 -49.46 -30.65
CA LEU A 156 -56.22 -48.65 -30.40
C LEU A 156 -56.59 -48.32 -28.93
N LEU A 157 -57.25 -47.21 -28.57
CA LEU A 157 -57.46 -45.84 -29.06
C LEU A 157 -58.34 -45.18 -27.97
N ALA A 158 -58.25 -43.85 -27.87
CA ALA A 158 -59.38 -42.96 -27.54
C ALA A 158 -59.85 -42.81 -26.07
N SER A 159 -59.70 -41.56 -25.60
CA SER A 159 -60.75 -40.65 -25.06
C SER A 159 -61.39 -41.04 -23.72
N THR A 160 -61.58 -40.20 -22.71
CA THR A 160 -62.02 -38.79 -22.59
C THR A 160 -61.67 -38.35 -21.15
N GLU A 161 -61.02 -37.21 -20.91
CA GLU A 161 -61.62 -35.90 -20.58
C GLU A 161 -62.77 -35.85 -19.55
N SER A 162 -62.68 -34.79 -18.73
CA SER A 162 -63.72 -34.12 -17.93
C SER A 162 -64.06 -34.80 -16.60
N ASP A 163 -64.22 -34.13 -15.46
CA ASP A 163 -64.27 -32.71 -15.07
C ASP A 163 -64.16 -32.69 -13.53
N GLY A 164 -63.93 -31.52 -12.92
CA GLY A 164 -64.46 -31.27 -11.58
C GLY A 164 -63.55 -30.49 -10.64
N ASN A 165 -63.79 -29.19 -10.62
CA ASN A 165 -63.15 -28.15 -9.84
C ASN A 165 -63.70 -28.06 -8.39
N ASP A 166 -63.11 -27.12 -7.64
CA ASP A 166 -63.60 -26.43 -6.43
C ASP A 166 -63.16 -27.02 -5.07
N ASN A 167 -62.25 -26.40 -4.32
CA ASN A 167 -62.21 -25.08 -3.64
C ASN A 167 -62.86 -25.06 -2.24
N ALA A 168 -62.14 -24.36 -1.35
CA ALA A 168 -62.56 -23.59 -0.17
C ALA A 168 -62.53 -24.25 1.23
N GLU A 169 -61.46 -23.88 1.95
CA GLU A 169 -61.38 -23.30 3.31
C GLU A 169 -62.60 -23.27 4.26
N LYS A 170 -62.34 -23.64 5.53
CA LYS A 170 -62.65 -22.92 6.79
C LYS A 170 -62.04 -23.70 7.99
N GLU A 171 -61.20 -23.09 8.84
CA GLU A 171 -61.55 -22.49 10.16
C GLU A 171 -62.38 -23.43 11.06
N THR A 172 -62.07 -23.76 12.32
CA THR A 172 -61.40 -23.13 13.48
C THR A 172 -61.33 -24.21 14.58
N ASP A 173 -60.36 -24.19 15.52
CA ASP A 173 -60.68 -24.15 16.96
C ASP A 173 -59.46 -23.87 17.86
N GLN A 174 -59.74 -23.26 19.01
CA GLN A 174 -58.85 -22.71 20.04
C GLN A 174 -58.42 -23.74 21.12
N GLY A 175 -57.38 -23.42 21.89
CA GLY A 175 -57.10 -24.07 23.18
C GLY A 175 -55.80 -23.62 23.87
N ASP A 176 -55.93 -22.78 24.89
CA ASP A 176 -54.95 -22.18 25.82
C ASP A 176 -53.91 -23.12 26.47
N SER A 177 -52.70 -22.60 26.78
CA SER A 177 -52.29 -22.21 28.15
C SER A 177 -50.76 -22.04 28.37
N GLN A 178 -50.44 -20.84 28.87
CA GLN A 178 -49.48 -20.45 29.92
C GLN A 178 -47.95 -20.59 29.79
N GLU A 179 -47.34 -19.43 30.12
CA GLU A 179 -45.94 -19.05 30.30
C GLU A 179 -45.27 -19.71 31.52
N ASN A 180 -43.94 -19.85 31.46
CA ASN A 180 -43.08 -19.42 32.58
C ASN A 180 -41.62 -19.19 32.12
N SER A 181 -41.05 -18.12 32.68
CA SER A 181 -39.70 -17.60 32.49
C SER A 181 -38.68 -18.14 33.51
N SER A 182 -37.41 -18.26 33.12
CA SER A 182 -36.17 -17.96 33.91
C SER A 182 -34.98 -18.51 33.11
N SER A 183 -34.07 -17.67 32.59
CA SER A 183 -32.83 -17.19 33.22
C SER A 183 -31.98 -18.29 33.86
N GLU A 184 -30.83 -18.61 33.26
CA GLU A 184 -29.53 -18.48 33.94
C GLU A 184 -28.36 -18.76 32.98
N THR A 185 -27.32 -17.98 33.21
CA THR A 185 -25.98 -17.96 32.62
C THR A 185 -25.17 -19.18 33.03
N ASP A 186 -24.31 -19.70 32.15
CA ASP A 186 -23.16 -20.47 32.61
C ASP A 186 -21.90 -20.15 31.81
N SER A 187 -20.85 -19.88 32.58
CA SER A 187 -19.51 -19.49 32.18
C SER A 187 -18.57 -20.66 32.45
N GLU A 188 -17.90 -21.17 31.40
CA GLU A 188 -16.95 -22.27 31.52
C GLU A 188 -15.58 -21.78 32.02
N ILE A 189 -15.13 -22.37 33.13
CA ILE A 189 -13.80 -22.22 33.71
C ILE A 189 -12.89 -23.32 33.16
N VAL A 190 -11.74 -22.89 32.62
CA VAL A 190 -10.61 -23.68 32.15
C VAL A 190 -9.90 -24.35 33.32
N LYS A 191 -9.57 -25.65 33.20
CA LYS A 191 -8.64 -26.35 34.09
C LYS A 191 -7.45 -26.86 33.30
N VAL A 192 -6.27 -26.36 33.68
CA VAL A 192 -4.93 -26.74 33.22
C VAL A 192 -4.39 -27.77 34.21
N GLU A 193 -3.91 -28.90 33.72
CA GLU A 193 -2.94 -29.74 34.44
C GLU A 193 -1.84 -30.13 33.46
N GLY A 194 -0.60 -29.87 33.89
CA GLY A 194 0.61 -30.24 33.17
C GLY A 194 1.33 -31.37 33.90
N GLU A 195 2.09 -32.16 33.15
CA GLU A 195 3.10 -33.06 33.69
C GLU A 195 4.37 -33.00 32.84
N MET A 196 5.49 -33.04 33.54
CA MET A 196 6.86 -33.01 33.07
C MET A 196 7.52 -34.34 33.46
N GLU A 197 8.67 -34.63 32.85
CA GLU A 197 9.64 -35.73 33.10
C GLU A 197 9.57 -36.86 32.05
N THR A 198 10.64 -37.54 31.61
CA THR A 198 12.11 -37.43 31.64
C THR A 198 12.64 -38.47 30.61
N GLU A 199 13.85 -38.31 30.10
CA GLU A 199 14.50 -39.26 29.16
C GLU A 199 14.97 -40.57 29.82
N SER A 200 14.77 -41.72 29.16
CA SER A 200 15.70 -42.86 29.21
C SER A 200 15.51 -43.79 27.98
N GLY A 201 16.62 -44.39 27.51
CA GLY A 201 16.73 -44.99 26.18
C GLY A 201 16.55 -46.52 26.04
N ALA A 202 16.51 -46.90 24.75
CA ALA A 202 16.82 -48.19 24.11
C ALA A 202 15.89 -49.40 24.32
N SER A 203 15.18 -49.81 23.26
CA SER A 203 15.48 -51.05 22.52
C SER A 203 14.63 -51.19 21.24
N LEU A 204 15.24 -51.79 20.22
CA LEU A 204 14.69 -52.06 18.89
C LEU A 204 13.53 -53.08 18.96
N SER A 205 12.37 -52.67 18.46
CA SER A 205 11.44 -53.59 17.82
C SER A 205 10.77 -52.87 16.65
N GLU A 206 11.01 -53.37 15.43
CA GLU A 206 10.29 -53.00 14.22
C GLU A 206 8.83 -53.40 14.38
N SER A 207 8.05 -52.52 14.97
CA SER A 207 6.60 -52.52 14.88
C SER A 207 6.26 -51.57 13.73
N LYS A 208 5.72 -52.13 12.64
CA LYS A 208 5.10 -51.34 11.57
C LYS A 208 3.99 -50.50 12.19
N SER A 209 4.35 -49.27 12.54
CA SER A 209 3.42 -48.22 12.90
C SER A 209 2.49 -48.03 11.70
N VAL A 210 1.24 -48.46 11.87
CA VAL A 210 0.14 -48.02 11.02
C VAL A 210 0.00 -46.53 11.31
N THR A 211 0.74 -45.73 10.55
CA THR A 211 0.63 -44.28 10.59
C THR A 211 -0.79 -43.97 10.16
N VAL A 212 -1.61 -43.44 11.07
CA VAL A 212 -2.87 -42.79 10.72
C VAL A 212 -2.49 -41.68 9.74
N ARG A 213 -2.71 -41.92 8.44
CA ARG A 213 -2.20 -41.04 7.39
C ARG A 213 -3.05 -39.78 7.33
N THR A 214 -2.34 -38.65 7.32
CA THR A 214 -2.84 -37.30 7.53
C THR A 214 -3.80 -36.88 6.41
N ILE A 215 -5.01 -36.45 6.80
CA ILE A 215 -5.95 -35.70 5.97
C ILE A 215 -5.25 -34.40 5.50
N TYR A 216 -5.52 -33.97 4.26
CA TYR A 216 -4.95 -32.75 3.68
C TYR A 216 -4.97 -31.57 4.67
N ASN A 217 -3.80 -31.02 4.96
CA ASN A 217 -3.66 -29.84 5.81
C ASN A 217 -3.02 -28.70 4.99
N PRO A 218 -3.74 -27.58 4.75
CA PRO A 218 -3.24 -26.48 3.94
C PRO A 218 -1.90 -25.90 4.41
N GLN A 219 -1.65 -25.86 5.73
CA GLN A 219 -0.42 -25.30 6.29
C GLN A 219 0.79 -26.22 6.09
N ASN A 220 0.60 -27.52 6.21
CA ASN A 220 1.66 -28.50 5.92
C ASN A 220 1.98 -28.51 4.42
N ALA A 221 0.93 -28.55 3.57
CA ALA A 221 1.09 -28.49 2.12
C ALA A 221 1.77 -27.20 1.66
N LEU A 222 1.47 -26.07 2.32
CA LEU A 222 2.15 -24.80 2.08
C LEU A 222 3.64 -24.88 2.39
N ARG A 223 4.02 -25.38 3.57
CA ARG A 223 5.45 -25.48 3.96
C ARG A 223 6.25 -26.38 3.03
N GLU A 224 5.67 -27.50 2.61
CA GLU A 224 6.26 -28.37 1.60
C GLU A 224 6.43 -27.64 0.26
N ALA A 225 5.38 -26.95 -0.20
CA ALA A 225 5.41 -26.20 -1.45
C ALA A 225 6.45 -25.06 -1.42
N VAL A 226 6.54 -24.31 -0.32
CA VAL A 226 7.52 -23.23 -0.16
C VAL A 226 8.95 -23.76 -0.15
N SER A 227 9.19 -24.87 0.54
CA SER A 227 10.51 -25.51 0.57
C SER A 227 10.94 -25.95 -0.82
N ALA A 228 10.03 -26.54 -1.61
CA ALA A 228 10.29 -26.90 -3.00
C ALA A 228 10.44 -25.67 -3.92
N TRP A 229 9.68 -24.60 -3.66
CA TRP A 229 9.75 -23.37 -4.46
C TRP A 229 11.06 -22.62 -4.27
N LEU A 230 11.66 -22.66 -3.08
CA LEU A 230 12.93 -22.00 -2.77
C LEU A 230 14.05 -22.41 -3.74
N GLU A 231 14.09 -23.68 -4.16
CA GLU A 231 15.07 -24.18 -5.12
C GLU A 231 14.95 -23.48 -6.50
N GLU A 232 13.76 -23.04 -6.90
CA GLU A 232 13.54 -22.34 -8.18
C GLU A 232 14.19 -20.96 -8.22
N PHE A 233 14.35 -20.28 -7.08
CA PHE A 233 14.97 -18.95 -7.01
C PHE A 233 16.47 -18.98 -7.31
N SER A 234 17.10 -20.14 -7.12
CA SER A 234 18.53 -20.36 -7.41
C SER A 234 18.78 -20.74 -8.88
N LYS A 235 17.73 -21.07 -9.65
CA LYS A 235 17.85 -21.45 -11.06
C LYS A 235 18.01 -20.22 -11.93
N VAL A 236 18.97 -20.24 -12.86
CA VAL A 236 19.13 -19.17 -13.84
C VAL A 236 18.04 -19.27 -14.90
N LYS A 237 17.05 -18.38 -14.85
CA LYS A 237 16.05 -18.18 -15.90
C LYS A 237 16.06 -16.72 -16.34
N HIS A 238 16.05 -16.50 -17.64
CA HIS A 238 16.03 -15.15 -18.21
C HIS A 238 14.62 -14.60 -18.31
N ALA A 239 14.53 -13.28 -18.22
CA ALA A 239 13.31 -12.54 -18.42
C ALA A 239 12.89 -12.55 -19.91
N THR A 240 11.72 -13.10 -20.24
CA THR A 240 11.09 -12.92 -21.55
C THR A 240 10.31 -11.59 -21.62
N SER A 241 10.81 -10.66 -22.44
CA SER A 241 10.41 -9.24 -22.54
C SER A 241 8.93 -8.89 -22.83
N ARG A 242 7.96 -9.82 -22.77
CA ARG A 242 6.58 -9.58 -23.26
C ARG A 242 5.43 -9.74 -22.26
N THR A 243 5.65 -10.15 -21.02
CA THR A 243 4.54 -10.62 -20.16
C THR A 243 4.63 -10.27 -18.68
N TYR A 244 5.25 -9.14 -18.32
CA TYR A 244 5.34 -8.78 -16.90
C TYR A 244 4.08 -8.12 -16.37
N ALA A 245 3.77 -8.46 -15.12
CA ALA A 245 2.72 -7.86 -14.32
C ALA A 245 2.82 -6.34 -14.41
N LYS A 246 1.87 -5.72 -15.11
CA LYS A 246 1.71 -4.27 -15.08
C LYS A 246 1.05 -3.93 -13.75
N SER A 247 1.81 -3.84 -12.65
CA SER A 247 1.26 -3.16 -11.48
C SER A 247 1.15 -1.67 -11.83
N GLY A 248 -0.08 -1.22 -11.99
CA GLY A 248 -0.39 0.13 -12.46
C GLY A 248 -1.83 0.23 -12.94
N THR A 249 -2.41 1.42 -12.78
CA THR A 249 -3.80 1.68 -13.14
C THR A 249 -4.00 1.51 -14.65
N TYR A 250 -4.57 0.38 -15.09
CA TYR A 250 -5.45 0.42 -16.27
C TYR A 250 -6.69 1.25 -15.87
N CYS A 251 -6.54 2.57 -15.94
CA CYS A 251 -7.69 3.43 -16.14
C CYS A 251 -8.24 3.04 -17.51
N MET A 252 -9.41 2.38 -17.54
CA MET A 252 -10.20 2.36 -18.75
C MET A 252 -10.51 3.82 -19.06
N THR A 253 -9.78 4.39 -20.01
CA THR A 253 -10.14 5.68 -20.60
C THR A 253 -11.53 5.51 -21.19
N THR A 254 -12.55 6.00 -20.51
CA THR A 254 -13.73 6.46 -21.22
C THR A 254 -13.26 7.68 -21.99
N GLU A 255 -13.12 7.56 -23.31
CA GLU A 255 -13.04 8.70 -24.22
C GLU A 255 -14.25 9.59 -23.93
N ALA A 256 -14.08 10.59 -23.07
CA ALA A 256 -15.04 11.64 -22.88
C ALA A 256 -14.80 12.65 -24.01
N MET A 257 -15.70 12.69 -24.98
CA MET A 257 -15.74 13.72 -25.99
C MET A 257 -15.80 15.11 -25.33
N PRO A 258 -15.13 16.14 -25.89
CA PRO A 258 -15.07 17.45 -25.28
C PRO A 258 -16.44 18.14 -25.42
N VAL A 259 -17.12 18.35 -24.29
CA VAL A 259 -18.23 19.31 -24.19
C VAL A 259 -17.61 20.69 -23.98
N GLN A 260 -17.61 21.50 -25.03
CA GLN A 260 -17.28 22.93 -24.95
C GLN A 260 -18.28 23.64 -24.05
N VAL A 261 -17.80 24.20 -22.93
CA VAL A 261 -18.54 25.23 -22.19
C VAL A 261 -17.95 26.58 -22.58
N GLN A 262 -18.77 27.38 -23.26
CA GLN A 262 -18.46 28.75 -23.68
C GLN A 262 -18.17 29.64 -22.48
N ALA A 263 -17.06 30.38 -22.56
CA ALA A 263 -16.72 31.46 -21.63
C ALA A 263 -17.68 32.66 -21.83
N ALA A 264 -18.22 33.17 -20.72
CA ALA A 264 -18.93 34.45 -20.70
C ALA A 264 -17.92 35.60 -20.63
N MET A 265 -18.01 36.52 -21.58
CA MET A 265 -17.25 37.77 -21.61
C MET A 265 -17.75 38.73 -20.53
N ALA A 266 -16.83 39.29 -19.74
CA ALA A 266 -17.08 40.45 -18.91
C ALA A 266 -16.13 41.58 -19.32
N THR A 267 -16.74 42.75 -19.51
CA THR A 267 -16.25 44.01 -20.05
C THR A 267 -15.18 44.69 -19.20
N TYR A 268 -14.20 45.28 -19.87
CA TYR A 268 -13.18 46.16 -19.31
C TYR A 268 -13.77 47.48 -18.77
N THR A 269 -13.39 47.85 -17.55
CA THR A 269 -13.45 49.23 -17.06
C THR A 269 -12.09 49.62 -16.49
N THR A 270 -11.47 50.61 -17.11
CA THR A 270 -10.25 51.30 -16.69
C THR A 270 -10.52 52.20 -15.49
N SER A 271 -9.78 51.98 -14.40
CA SER A 271 -9.68 52.89 -13.26
C SER A 271 -8.22 53.04 -12.85
N THR A 272 -7.64 54.19 -13.15
CA THR A 272 -6.33 54.64 -12.67
C THR A 272 -6.43 55.06 -11.20
N THR A 273 -5.66 54.40 -10.32
CA THR A 273 -5.32 54.94 -9.00
C THR A 273 -3.91 54.50 -8.59
N SER A 274 -3.07 55.50 -8.32
CA SER A 274 -1.70 55.40 -7.88
C SER A 274 -1.62 54.87 -6.44
N ALA A 275 -0.87 53.79 -6.20
CA ALA A 275 -0.53 53.34 -4.86
C ALA A 275 0.93 52.84 -4.80
N THR A 276 1.64 53.37 -3.82
CA THR A 276 3.06 53.19 -3.52
C THR A 276 3.39 51.78 -3.03
N THR A 277 4.53 51.30 -3.51
CA THR A 277 5.21 50.01 -3.32
C THR A 277 5.57 49.67 -1.87
N SER A 278 5.33 48.42 -1.44
CA SER A 278 6.14 47.72 -0.43
C SER A 278 5.82 46.20 -0.49
N VAL A 279 6.79 45.37 -0.89
CA VAL A 279 6.63 43.94 -1.22
C VAL A 279 7.71 43.12 -0.49
N CYS A 280 7.32 42.04 0.21
CA CYS A 280 7.75 40.64 -0.05
C CYS A 280 7.19 39.63 0.98
N SER A 281 7.30 38.36 0.62
CA SER A 281 7.17 37.14 1.44
C SER A 281 8.21 36.14 0.92
N PRO A 282 8.50 34.99 1.56
CA PRO A 282 9.75 34.29 1.34
C PRO A 282 9.75 33.34 0.12
N VAL A 283 9.35 33.77 -1.08
CA VAL A 283 9.74 33.19 -2.39
C VAL A 283 9.62 34.31 -3.44
N VAL A 284 10.57 34.47 -4.38
CA VAL A 284 10.73 35.70 -5.20
C VAL A 284 10.94 35.44 -6.70
N THR A 285 10.36 36.27 -7.58
CA THR A 285 10.97 37.16 -8.63
C THR A 285 10.12 37.45 -9.89
N PRO A 286 10.03 38.73 -10.37
CA PRO A 286 11.12 39.67 -10.56
C PRO A 286 10.94 41.06 -9.91
N SER A 287 11.99 41.53 -9.21
CA SER A 287 12.59 42.84 -9.49
C SER A 287 13.99 42.96 -8.85
N PRO A 288 14.25 42.51 -7.60
CA PRO A 288 15.59 42.60 -6.98
C PRO A 288 16.40 41.29 -6.95
N ILE A 289 15.78 40.12 -6.77
CA ILE A 289 16.54 38.86 -6.56
C ILE A 289 17.15 38.27 -7.83
N LYS A 290 16.53 38.39 -9.01
CA LYS A 290 17.18 37.96 -10.28
C LYS A 290 18.45 38.75 -10.54
N VAL A 291 18.36 40.07 -10.34
CA VAL A 291 19.50 40.99 -10.46
C VAL A 291 20.57 40.61 -9.42
N ALA A 292 20.20 40.32 -8.18
CA ALA A 292 21.14 39.89 -7.14
C ALA A 292 21.83 38.54 -7.43
N LYS A 293 21.11 37.55 -7.99
CA LYS A 293 21.68 36.28 -8.46
C LYS A 293 22.69 36.51 -9.59
N GLU A 294 22.35 37.37 -10.55
CA GLU A 294 23.26 37.73 -11.65
C GLU A 294 24.48 38.51 -11.16
N ASN A 295 24.31 39.42 -10.20
CA ASN A 295 25.40 40.16 -9.55
C ASN A 295 26.39 39.21 -8.83
N SER A 296 25.89 38.20 -8.10
CA SER A 296 26.73 37.15 -7.50
C SER A 296 27.58 36.43 -8.55
N ARG A 297 26.96 35.97 -9.64
CA ARG A 297 27.64 35.26 -10.74
C ARG A 297 28.68 36.15 -11.44
N LYS A 298 28.35 37.43 -11.68
CA LYS A 298 29.30 38.41 -12.22
C LYS A 298 30.51 38.59 -11.31
N LYS A 299 30.30 38.67 -9.99
CA LYS A 299 31.38 38.80 -9.00
C LYS A 299 32.31 37.58 -8.95
N LEU A 300 31.78 36.38 -9.19
CA LEU A 300 32.57 35.16 -9.32
C LEU A 300 33.41 35.14 -10.62
N SER A 301 32.84 35.67 -11.72
CA SER A 301 33.56 35.77 -13.00
C SER A 301 34.67 36.85 -13.02
N THR A 302 34.53 37.93 -12.24
CA THR A 302 35.52 39.01 -12.18
C THR A 302 36.66 38.76 -11.20
N SER A 303 36.52 37.82 -10.27
CA SER A 303 37.62 37.38 -9.39
C SER A 303 38.59 36.39 -10.06
N SER A 304 38.30 35.93 -11.29
CA SER A 304 39.11 34.98 -12.05
C SER A 304 39.80 35.64 -13.28
N SER A 305 40.97 36.30 -13.05
CA SER A 305 42.07 36.68 -13.99
C SER A 305 42.24 38.18 -14.35
N PRO A 306 43.48 38.70 -14.65
CA PRO A 306 44.65 37.96 -15.17
C PRO A 306 46.05 38.25 -14.59
N GLU A 307 46.86 37.19 -14.39
CA GLU A 307 48.31 37.21 -14.69
C GLU A 307 48.78 35.94 -15.44
N LYS A 308 49.22 36.20 -16.69
CA LYS A 308 50.22 35.56 -17.60
C LYS A 308 50.28 34.04 -17.89
N LYS A 309 50.21 33.75 -19.20
CA LYS A 309 50.62 32.51 -19.94
C LYS A 309 52.16 32.32 -19.88
N VAL A 310 52.84 31.19 -20.16
CA VAL A 310 52.63 29.98 -21.00
C VAL A 310 53.49 28.84 -20.40
N GLY A 311 53.02 27.58 -20.50
CA GLY A 311 53.88 26.38 -20.40
C GLY A 311 53.08 25.10 -20.68
N GLU A 312 53.19 24.58 -21.90
CA GLU A 312 52.70 23.25 -22.29
C GLU A 312 53.29 22.16 -21.38
N LEU A 313 52.43 21.30 -20.80
CA LEU A 313 52.72 19.90 -20.48
C LEU A 313 51.42 19.18 -20.08
N VAL A 314 50.99 18.28 -20.97
CA VAL A 314 50.30 17.00 -20.76
C VAL A 314 49.25 16.91 -19.63
N LYS A 315 47.99 16.66 -20.04
CA LYS A 315 46.89 16.21 -19.19
C LYS A 315 47.35 15.14 -18.18
N LYS A 316 47.29 15.49 -16.89
CA LYS A 316 47.04 14.55 -15.80
C LYS A 316 45.82 15.05 -15.07
N GLU A 317 44.72 14.30 -15.19
CA GLU A 317 43.59 14.39 -14.27
C GLU A 317 44.13 14.16 -12.86
N GLN A 318 44.09 15.20 -12.03
CA GLN A 318 44.27 15.10 -10.59
C GLN A 318 42.88 15.19 -9.98
N GLU A 319 42.27 14.03 -9.78
CA GLU A 319 41.29 13.83 -8.71
C GLU A 319 41.93 14.32 -7.41
N MET A 320 41.31 15.30 -6.75
CA MET A 320 41.56 15.51 -5.34
C MET A 320 40.59 14.65 -4.54
N PRO A 321 41.08 13.97 -3.49
CA PRO A 321 40.35 12.88 -2.87
C PRO A 321 39.19 13.46 -2.05
N MET A 322 37.98 13.05 -2.40
CA MET A 322 36.97 12.81 -1.37
C MET A 322 37.65 11.91 -0.35
N GLU A 323 37.86 12.40 0.87
CA GLU A 323 38.12 11.50 2.00
C GLU A 323 36.98 10.50 2.00
N ILE A 324 37.34 9.27 1.65
CA ILE A 324 36.49 8.11 1.68
C ILE A 324 36.09 7.95 3.15
N SER A 325 34.95 8.55 3.47
CA SER A 325 34.12 8.15 4.61
C SER A 325 33.84 6.68 4.41
N ILE A 326 34.66 5.87 5.07
CA ILE A 326 34.49 4.46 5.44
C ILE A 326 33.44 3.80 4.55
N LEU A 327 33.88 3.07 3.52
CA LEU A 327 33.07 2.03 2.90
C LEU A 327 32.50 1.20 4.06
N LYS A 328 31.23 1.43 4.41
CA LYS A 328 30.45 0.49 5.20
C LYS A 328 30.56 -0.79 4.39
N GLU A 329 31.32 -1.76 4.90
CA GLU A 329 31.36 -3.10 4.33
C GLU A 329 29.92 -3.49 4.06
N LYS A 330 29.59 -3.67 2.78
CA LYS A 330 28.25 -4.08 2.37
C LYS A 330 28.04 -5.42 3.07
N ALA A 331 27.23 -5.42 4.13
CA ALA A 331 27.02 -6.60 4.94
C ALA A 331 26.68 -7.75 3.99
N VAL A 332 27.41 -8.86 4.09
CA VAL A 332 27.17 -10.04 3.26
C VAL A 332 25.76 -10.51 3.60
N LEU A 333 24.81 -10.20 2.71
CA LEU A 333 23.42 -10.58 2.89
C LEU A 333 23.33 -12.10 2.82
N SER A 334 22.57 -12.67 3.76
CA SER A 334 22.24 -14.08 3.74
C SER A 334 21.43 -14.41 2.48
N PRO A 335 21.52 -15.64 1.96
CA PRO A 335 20.65 -16.06 0.86
C PRO A 335 19.18 -16.03 1.29
N LEU A 336 18.28 -15.97 0.30
CA LEU A 336 16.83 -16.09 0.49
C LEU A 336 16.50 -17.40 1.25
N SER A 337 15.64 -17.32 2.27
CA SER A 337 15.29 -18.47 3.12
C SER A 337 13.83 -18.93 2.98
N VAL A 338 13.47 -20.02 3.66
CA VAL A 338 12.08 -20.50 3.75
C VAL A 338 11.22 -19.50 4.50
N GLU A 339 11.75 -18.88 5.55
CA GLU A 339 11.07 -17.87 6.37
C GLU A 339 10.75 -16.61 5.55
N ASP A 340 11.66 -16.19 4.66
CA ASP A 340 11.42 -15.10 3.71
C ASP A 340 10.22 -15.40 2.81
N LEU A 341 10.18 -16.61 2.25
CA LEU A 341 9.08 -17.01 1.38
C LEU A 341 7.76 -17.22 2.13
N LEU A 342 7.80 -17.68 3.38
CA LEU A 342 6.61 -17.74 4.24
C LEU A 342 6.09 -16.34 4.57
N LEU A 343 6.98 -15.38 4.83
CA LEU A 343 6.61 -13.98 5.02
C LEU A 343 5.97 -13.41 3.73
N LEU A 344 6.58 -13.67 2.57
CA LEU A 344 6.03 -13.29 1.28
C LEU A 344 4.62 -13.86 1.04
N VAL A 345 4.43 -15.15 1.33
CA VAL A 345 3.12 -15.81 1.24
C VAL A 345 2.12 -15.18 2.19
N ASP A 346 2.52 -14.85 3.42
CA ASP A 346 1.62 -14.24 4.38
C ASP A 346 1.13 -12.86 3.91
N LEU A 347 1.98 -12.08 3.24
CA LEU A 347 1.63 -10.78 2.64
C LEU A 347 0.67 -10.92 1.44
N PHE A 348 0.75 -12.03 0.70
CA PHE A 348 0.00 -12.29 -0.53
C PHE A 348 -0.75 -13.62 -0.47
N TYR A 349 -1.59 -13.81 0.56
CA TYR A 349 -2.14 -15.13 0.90
C TYR A 349 -3.30 -15.58 -0.02
N LEU A 350 -4.56 -15.26 0.31
CA LEU A 350 -5.76 -15.71 -0.41
C LEU A 350 -6.77 -14.57 -0.63
N PRO A 351 -7.76 -14.72 -1.53
CA PRO A 351 -8.71 -13.65 -1.87
C PRO A 351 -9.51 -13.08 -0.70
N TYR A 352 -9.82 -13.92 0.30
CA TYR A 352 -10.69 -13.57 1.43
C TYR A 352 -9.94 -13.50 2.76
N ASN A 353 -8.65 -13.87 2.79
CA ASN A 353 -7.88 -14.00 4.02
C ASN A 353 -6.45 -13.55 3.77
N HIS A 354 -5.95 -12.69 4.65
CA HIS A 354 -4.52 -12.42 4.77
C HIS A 354 -3.83 -13.53 5.57
N GLY A 355 -2.53 -13.69 5.36
CA GLY A 355 -1.70 -14.56 6.17
C GLY A 355 -1.50 -14.03 7.58
N GLN A 356 -0.85 -14.82 8.44
CA GLN A 356 -0.77 -14.49 9.86
C GLN A 356 0.08 -13.24 10.12
N LYS A 357 1.25 -13.12 9.46
CA LYS A 357 2.08 -11.92 9.57
C LYS A 357 1.37 -10.67 9.04
N ALA A 358 0.65 -10.74 7.92
CA ALA A 358 -0.11 -9.60 7.40
C ALA A 358 -1.24 -9.16 8.34
N LYS A 359 -1.97 -10.12 8.95
CA LYS A 359 -2.96 -9.81 10.00
C LYS A 359 -2.32 -9.15 11.21
N GLN A 360 -1.15 -9.65 11.63
CA GLN A 360 -0.38 -9.08 12.74
C GLN A 360 0.01 -7.63 12.44
N ILE A 361 0.55 -7.33 11.25
CA ILE A 361 0.89 -5.97 10.81
C ILE A 361 -0.32 -5.04 10.91
N ILE A 362 -1.47 -5.45 10.37
CA ILE A 362 -2.70 -4.63 10.40
C ILE A 362 -3.15 -4.38 11.84
N ALA A 363 -3.14 -5.42 12.68
CA ALA A 363 -3.57 -5.35 14.07
C ALA A 363 -2.64 -4.46 14.91
N ASP A 364 -1.33 -4.67 14.80
CA ASP A 364 -0.32 -3.90 15.52
C ASP A 364 -0.34 -2.43 15.09
N PHE A 365 -0.42 -2.14 13.79
CA PHE A 365 -0.51 -0.75 13.32
C PHE A 365 -1.76 -0.04 13.86
N LYS A 366 -2.93 -0.69 13.79
CA LYS A 366 -4.17 -0.16 14.38
C LYS A 366 -3.99 0.11 15.87
N TRP A 367 -3.44 -0.85 16.60
CA TRP A 367 -3.22 -0.71 18.04
C TRP A 367 -2.26 0.43 18.37
N LEU A 368 -1.11 0.52 17.68
CA LEU A 368 -0.11 1.57 17.88
C LEU A 368 -0.68 2.95 17.58
N LYS A 369 -1.46 3.08 16.51
CA LYS A 369 -2.14 4.32 16.13
C LYS A 369 -3.16 4.76 17.18
N PHE A 370 -3.98 3.84 17.72
CA PHE A 370 -5.03 4.17 18.68
C PHE A 370 -4.51 4.34 20.12
N ASN A 371 -3.40 3.71 20.47
CA ASN A 371 -2.78 3.77 21.81
C ASN A 371 -1.53 4.66 21.84
N ALA A 372 -1.30 5.48 20.81
CA ALA A 372 -0.21 6.45 20.78
C ALA A 372 -0.23 7.32 22.05
N ILE A 373 0.89 7.36 22.75
CA ILE A 373 1.01 7.97 24.08
C ILE A 373 1.01 9.49 23.96
N LYS A 374 0.36 10.14 24.93
CA LYS A 374 0.29 11.59 25.06
C LYS A 374 0.68 11.96 26.47
N GLU A 375 1.96 12.22 26.69
CA GLU A 375 2.47 12.53 28.02
C GLU A 375 1.81 13.80 28.60
N ASP A 376 1.47 14.76 27.74
CA ASP A 376 0.81 16.02 28.12
C ASP A 376 -0.71 15.88 28.37
N SER A 377 -1.29 14.68 28.16
CA SER A 377 -2.74 14.49 28.32
C SER A 377 -3.14 14.37 29.78
N GLN A 378 -4.28 14.97 30.11
CA GLN A 378 -4.86 14.89 31.46
C GLN A 378 -5.06 13.43 31.91
N GLU A 379 -5.53 12.55 30.99
CA GLU A 379 -5.71 11.11 31.23
C GLU A 379 -4.39 10.37 31.55
N PHE A 380 -3.25 10.86 31.04
CA PHE A 380 -1.92 10.27 31.30
C PHE A 380 -1.29 10.82 32.58
N MET A 381 -1.44 12.14 32.83
CA MET A 381 -0.94 12.78 34.05
C MET A 381 -1.68 12.33 35.31
N GLU A 382 -2.90 11.82 35.20
CA GLU A 382 -3.67 11.26 36.32
C GLU A 382 -3.22 9.84 36.73
N LEU A 383 -2.40 9.18 35.91
CA LEU A 383 -1.85 7.85 36.20
C LEU A 383 -0.69 7.94 37.20
N THR A 384 -0.47 6.87 37.95
CA THR A 384 0.74 6.73 38.77
C THR A 384 1.99 6.60 37.89
N GLU A 385 3.16 6.99 38.41
CA GLU A 385 4.44 6.86 37.67
C GLU A 385 4.69 5.42 37.18
N GLN A 386 4.27 4.42 37.96
CA GLN A 386 4.40 3.02 37.59
C GLN A 386 3.48 2.65 36.41
N GLU A 387 2.25 3.17 36.37
CA GLU A 387 1.32 2.95 35.27
C GLU A 387 1.75 3.68 33.99
N GLN A 388 2.27 4.91 34.13
CA GLN A 388 2.86 5.67 33.01
C GLN A 388 4.01 4.90 32.39
N LYS A 389 4.97 4.45 33.20
CA LYS A 389 6.10 3.65 32.74
C LYS A 389 5.64 2.34 32.09
N SER A 390 4.65 1.67 32.65
CA SER A 390 4.11 0.42 32.08
C SER A 390 3.49 0.65 30.71
N LYS A 391 2.69 1.71 30.53
CA LYS A 391 2.09 2.05 29.23
C LYS A 391 3.15 2.42 28.19
N ILE A 392 4.16 3.22 28.57
CA ILE A 392 5.29 3.57 27.69
C ILE A 392 6.03 2.32 27.24
N THR A 393 6.34 1.42 28.18
CA THR A 393 7.05 0.17 27.88
C THR A 393 6.21 -0.72 26.95
N GLU A 394 4.92 -0.91 27.22
CA GLU A 394 4.03 -1.72 26.37
C GLU A 394 3.96 -1.17 24.93
N TRP A 395 3.80 0.15 24.79
CA TRP A 395 3.73 0.77 23.47
C TRP A 395 5.05 0.65 22.72
N THR A 396 6.17 0.90 23.41
CA THR A 396 7.53 0.81 22.83
C THR A 396 7.86 -0.62 22.41
N ASP A 397 7.55 -1.62 23.23
CA ASP A 397 7.79 -3.04 22.91
C ASP A 397 6.95 -3.49 21.71
N LYS A 398 5.71 -3.02 21.60
CA LYS A 398 4.87 -3.30 20.42
C LYS A 398 5.35 -2.55 19.17
N ALA A 399 5.86 -1.33 19.33
CA ALA A 399 6.45 -0.57 18.22
C ALA A 399 7.70 -1.28 17.69
N GLU A 400 8.60 -1.75 18.55
CA GLU A 400 9.81 -2.46 18.13
C GLU A 400 9.48 -3.74 17.36
N LYS A 401 8.49 -4.52 17.81
CA LYS A 401 8.01 -5.71 17.07
C LYS A 401 7.45 -5.34 15.69
N PHE A 402 6.74 -4.22 15.58
CA PHE A 402 6.24 -3.72 14.31
C PHE A 402 7.39 -3.29 13.38
N HIS A 403 8.38 -2.56 13.91
CA HIS A 403 9.58 -2.16 13.19
C HIS A 403 10.41 -3.37 12.71
N GLU A 404 10.52 -4.41 13.52
CA GLU A 404 11.19 -5.67 13.17
C GLU A 404 10.52 -6.39 11.99
N ILE A 405 9.18 -6.42 11.94
CA ILE A 405 8.46 -6.99 10.81
C ILE A 405 8.69 -6.14 9.54
N CYS A 406 8.63 -4.81 9.64
CA CYS A 406 8.89 -3.92 8.50
C CYS A 406 10.32 -4.09 7.96
N ARG A 407 11.31 -4.21 8.85
CA ARG A 407 12.71 -4.51 8.52
C ARG A 407 12.84 -5.86 7.82
N SER A 408 12.19 -6.89 8.34
CA SER A 408 12.19 -8.24 7.74
C SER A 408 11.65 -8.23 6.30
N VAL A 409 10.59 -7.46 6.02
CA VAL A 409 10.08 -7.30 4.65
C VAL A 409 11.09 -6.57 3.74
N GLY A 410 11.76 -5.54 4.25
CA GLY A 410 12.81 -4.83 3.52
C GLY A 410 13.99 -5.74 3.18
N GLU A 411 14.47 -6.54 4.14
CA GLU A 411 15.54 -7.49 3.92
C GLU A 411 15.16 -8.62 2.96
N MET A 412 13.95 -9.18 3.11
CA MET A 412 13.37 -10.16 2.19
C MET A 412 13.34 -9.59 0.76
N PHE A 413 12.95 -8.33 0.59
CA PHE A 413 12.95 -7.66 -0.72
C PHE A 413 14.36 -7.60 -1.33
N VAL A 414 15.39 -7.21 -0.55
CA VAL A 414 16.77 -7.20 -1.06
C VAL A 414 17.20 -8.60 -1.49
N ARG A 415 17.03 -9.60 -0.63
CA ARG A 415 17.38 -11.00 -0.93
C ARG A 415 16.66 -11.51 -2.19
N LEU A 416 15.38 -11.14 -2.37
CA LEU A 416 14.59 -11.46 -3.56
C LEU A 416 15.18 -10.83 -4.83
N THR A 417 15.60 -9.56 -4.78
CA THR A 417 16.17 -8.86 -5.95
C THR A 417 17.53 -9.38 -6.40
N GLU A 418 18.26 -10.04 -5.50
CA GLU A 418 19.56 -10.67 -5.74
C GLU A 418 19.46 -12.09 -6.33
N THR A 419 18.24 -12.62 -6.50
CA THR A 419 18.02 -13.97 -7.01
C THR A 419 18.46 -14.14 -8.47
N SER A 420 18.90 -15.37 -8.79
CA SER A 420 19.35 -15.75 -10.14
C SER A 420 18.18 -15.95 -11.11
N ASN A 421 17.01 -16.33 -10.60
CA ASN A 421 15.81 -16.50 -11.41
C ASN A 421 15.14 -15.16 -11.69
N ARG A 422 15.54 -14.53 -12.80
CA ARG A 422 15.01 -13.22 -13.17
C ARG A 422 13.53 -13.30 -13.57
N ALA A 423 13.11 -14.36 -14.25
CA ALA A 423 11.71 -14.53 -14.65
C ALA A 423 10.76 -14.45 -13.46
N LEU A 424 11.07 -15.18 -12.38
CA LEU A 424 10.31 -15.18 -11.14
C LEU A 424 10.35 -13.81 -10.47
N LEU A 425 11.55 -13.19 -10.36
CA LEU A 425 11.66 -11.85 -9.79
C LEU A 425 10.76 -10.85 -10.51
N TYR A 426 10.78 -10.79 -11.83
CA TYR A 426 9.98 -9.80 -12.57
C TYR A 426 8.47 -10.00 -12.44
N ASP A 427 8.01 -11.25 -12.26
CA ASP A 427 6.59 -11.55 -11.99
C ASP A 427 6.16 -11.01 -10.61
N LEU A 428 7.01 -11.13 -9.58
CA LEU A 428 6.67 -10.74 -8.21
C LEU A 428 7.06 -9.30 -7.85
N TYR A 429 8.09 -8.76 -8.49
CA TYR A 429 8.70 -7.47 -8.13
C TYR A 429 7.69 -6.34 -7.96
N PRO A 430 6.71 -6.15 -8.88
CA PRO A 430 5.80 -5.02 -8.78
C PRO A 430 4.88 -5.09 -7.55
N TYR A 431 4.59 -6.29 -7.04
CA TYR A 431 3.81 -6.51 -5.82
C TYR A 431 4.65 -6.32 -4.56
N VAL A 432 5.83 -6.94 -4.53
CA VAL A 432 6.73 -6.89 -3.36
C VAL A 432 7.27 -5.48 -3.15
N TRP A 433 7.56 -4.76 -4.25
CA TRP A 433 7.90 -3.34 -4.20
C TRP A 433 6.77 -2.53 -3.54
N ASP A 434 5.53 -2.64 -4.02
CA ASP A 434 4.41 -1.85 -3.50
C ASP A 434 4.17 -2.10 -2.00
N VAL A 435 4.16 -3.36 -1.55
CA VAL A 435 3.94 -3.66 -0.11
C VAL A 435 5.10 -3.16 0.76
N LYS A 436 6.35 -3.31 0.30
CA LYS A 436 7.53 -2.79 1.00
C LYS A 436 7.43 -1.29 1.19
N GLU A 437 7.02 -0.56 0.15
CA GLU A 437 6.91 0.89 0.19
C GLU A 437 5.78 1.38 1.10
N VAL A 438 4.63 0.71 1.08
CA VAL A 438 3.54 1.01 1.99
C VAL A 438 3.93 0.73 3.44
N LEU A 439 4.62 -0.38 3.71
CA LEU A 439 5.08 -0.72 5.06
C LEU A 439 6.13 0.27 5.57
N GLN A 440 7.07 0.70 4.74
CA GLN A 440 8.01 1.76 5.10
C GLN A 440 7.28 3.05 5.49
N LEU A 441 6.23 3.42 4.78
CA LEU A 441 5.44 4.60 5.12
C LEU A 441 4.73 4.46 6.47
N LEU A 442 4.16 3.28 6.75
CA LEU A 442 3.58 2.98 8.07
C LEU A 442 4.64 3.02 9.17
N ASP A 443 5.82 2.47 8.91
CA ASP A 443 6.98 2.46 9.80
C ASP A 443 7.44 3.87 10.16
N THR A 444 7.58 4.75 9.16
CA THR A 444 7.85 6.18 9.35
C THR A 444 6.76 6.84 10.20
N PHE A 445 5.48 6.51 9.95
CA PHE A 445 4.38 7.07 10.72
C PHE A 445 4.43 6.62 12.18
N VAL A 446 4.72 5.34 12.47
CA VAL A 446 4.90 4.84 13.84
C VAL A 446 6.10 5.50 14.52
N ASN A 447 7.23 5.65 13.83
CA ASN A 447 8.38 6.40 14.34
C ASN A 447 8.02 7.86 14.63
N TRP A 448 7.20 8.49 13.78
CA TRP A 448 6.71 9.84 14.05
C TRP A 448 5.80 9.87 15.30
N LEU A 449 4.97 8.85 15.54
CA LEU A 449 4.12 8.76 16.74
C LEU A 449 4.93 8.80 18.03
N SER A 450 6.13 8.19 18.07
CA SER A 450 6.97 8.17 19.26
C SER A 450 7.62 9.53 19.56
N THR A 451 7.71 10.43 18.58
CA THR A 451 8.34 11.75 18.76
C THR A 451 7.41 12.84 19.32
N LYS A 452 6.12 12.54 19.57
CA LYS A 452 5.06 13.56 19.77
C LYS A 452 4.19 13.36 21.02
N ASN A 453 4.11 14.41 21.84
CA ASN A 453 3.27 14.46 23.06
C ASN A 453 1.87 15.07 22.91
N LYS A 454 1.52 15.68 21.76
CA LYS A 454 0.30 16.50 21.61
C LYS A 454 -0.59 16.03 20.45
N ARG A 455 -1.70 15.36 20.77
CA ARG A 455 -2.77 15.01 19.81
C ARG A 455 -4.15 15.07 20.46
N LYS A 456 -5.22 15.35 19.71
CA LYS A 456 -6.62 15.09 20.12
C LYS A 456 -7.06 13.69 19.67
N LYS A 457 -8.16 13.18 20.23
CA LYS A 457 -8.63 11.80 20.01
C LYS A 457 -9.53 11.78 18.76
N GLN A 458 -9.11 11.12 17.69
CA GLN A 458 -9.98 10.90 16.53
C GLN A 458 -10.98 9.77 16.83
N LYS A 459 -12.28 10.05 16.68
CA LYS A 459 -13.31 9.01 16.68
C LYS A 459 -13.31 8.33 15.31
N GLY A 460 -12.88 7.07 15.25
CA GLY A 460 -12.96 6.28 14.03
C GLY A 460 -14.40 5.95 13.69
N GLN A 461 -14.87 6.35 12.51
CA GLN A 461 -15.97 5.67 11.85
C GLN A 461 -15.39 4.56 10.99
N SER A 462 -15.90 3.35 11.17
CA SER A 462 -15.62 2.18 10.36
C SER A 462 -16.95 1.70 9.82
N PHE A 463 -17.23 1.96 8.54
CA PHE A 463 -18.35 1.34 7.83
C PHE A 463 -17.78 0.23 6.94
N PHE A 464 -18.00 -1.03 7.33
CA PHE A 464 -17.70 -2.20 6.49
C PHE A 464 -18.95 -3.08 6.39
N PRO A 465 -19.36 -3.51 5.19
CA PRO A 465 -20.30 -4.62 5.02
C PRO A 465 -19.66 -5.94 5.49
N GLU A 466 -20.45 -6.88 6.00
CA GLU A 466 -19.96 -8.11 6.66
C GLU A 466 -19.31 -9.15 5.72
N ASP A 467 -19.55 -9.14 4.40
CA ASP A 467 -18.89 -10.07 3.45
C ASP A 467 -18.90 -9.58 1.98
N PRO A 468 -18.10 -8.55 1.61
CA PRO A 468 -18.05 -8.06 0.24
C PRO A 468 -17.22 -8.99 -0.67
N GLU A 469 -17.57 -9.03 -1.95
CA GLU A 469 -16.78 -9.75 -2.95
C GLU A 469 -15.34 -9.19 -3.04
N PRO A 470 -14.31 -10.00 -3.36
CA PRO A 470 -12.90 -9.61 -3.28
C PRO A 470 -12.51 -8.40 -4.15
N TRP A 471 -13.29 -8.09 -5.20
CA TRP A 471 -13.08 -6.94 -6.08
C TRP A 471 -13.76 -5.65 -5.59
N VAL A 472 -14.53 -5.69 -4.50
CA VAL A 472 -15.20 -4.51 -3.93
C VAL A 472 -14.17 -3.56 -3.31
N PHE A 473 -13.15 -4.10 -2.64
CA PHE A 473 -12.02 -3.31 -2.12
C PHE A 473 -10.76 -3.61 -2.93
N ARG A 474 -10.46 -2.75 -3.91
CA ARG A 474 -9.25 -2.87 -4.72
C ARG A 474 -7.97 -2.65 -3.91
N GLY A 475 -6.91 -3.32 -4.32
CA GLY A 475 -5.54 -3.09 -3.81
C GLY A 475 -5.03 -4.07 -2.77
N GLY A 476 -5.80 -5.12 -2.42
CA GLY A 476 -5.36 -6.16 -1.47
C GLY A 476 -4.86 -5.60 -0.13
N LEU A 477 -3.78 -6.19 0.40
CA LEU A 477 -3.13 -5.76 1.63
C LEU A 477 -2.64 -4.30 1.55
N CYS A 478 -1.97 -3.91 0.46
CA CYS A 478 -1.49 -2.54 0.25
C CYS A 478 -2.62 -1.51 0.37
N GLY A 479 -3.74 -1.76 -0.32
CA GLY A 479 -4.90 -0.89 -0.27
C GLY A 479 -5.50 -0.79 1.13
N GLU A 480 -5.52 -1.89 1.89
CA GLU A 480 -5.98 -1.87 3.29
C GLU A 480 -5.06 -1.06 4.19
N LEU A 481 -3.75 -1.30 4.12
CA LEU A 481 -2.73 -0.58 4.88
C LEU A 481 -2.74 0.92 4.56
N GLN A 482 -2.86 1.30 3.29
CA GLN A 482 -2.98 2.70 2.85
C GLN A 482 -4.22 3.39 3.46
N ARG A 483 -5.35 2.69 3.56
CA ARG A 483 -6.57 3.23 4.20
C ARG A 483 -6.44 3.42 5.72
N LEU A 484 -5.45 2.79 6.35
CA LEU A 484 -5.17 3.00 7.78
C LEU A 484 -4.44 4.33 8.02
N LEU A 485 -3.80 4.91 7.01
CA LEU A 485 -3.19 6.23 7.11
C LEU A 485 -4.25 7.33 7.08
N PRO A 486 -4.09 8.39 7.89
CA PRO A 486 -5.02 9.51 7.93
C PRO A 486 -4.79 10.46 6.73
N ILE A 487 -5.22 10.07 5.53
CA ILE A 487 -5.17 10.90 4.32
C ILE A 487 -6.49 10.77 3.57
N ASP A 488 -7.30 11.83 3.47
CA ASP A 488 -8.48 11.79 2.60
C ASP A 488 -8.09 12.06 1.14
N GLY A 489 -8.76 11.37 0.20
CA GLY A 489 -8.46 11.49 -1.23
C GLY A 489 -7.06 11.02 -1.64
N GLY A 490 -6.49 10.04 -0.94
CA GLY A 490 -5.09 9.62 -1.10
C GLY A 490 -4.71 8.90 -2.41
N HIS A 491 -5.65 8.57 -3.30
CA HIS A 491 -5.35 7.75 -4.48
C HIS A 491 -4.23 8.35 -5.35
N GLU A 492 -4.19 9.67 -5.51
CA GLU A 492 -3.16 10.37 -6.32
C GLU A 492 -1.75 10.29 -5.70
N VAL A 493 -1.67 10.29 -4.37
CA VAL A 493 -0.41 10.21 -3.61
C VAL A 493 0.12 8.78 -3.60
N PHE A 494 -0.78 7.80 -3.57
CA PHE A 494 -0.46 6.37 -3.53
C PHE A 494 -0.41 5.69 -4.90
N ASN A 495 -0.67 6.39 -6.00
CA ASN A 495 -0.54 5.84 -7.35
C ASN A 495 0.92 5.91 -7.82
N LEU A 496 1.70 4.95 -7.34
CA LEU A 496 3.09 4.71 -7.73
C LEU A 496 3.16 3.48 -8.65
N ARG A 497 4.04 3.55 -9.65
CA ARG A 497 4.36 2.42 -10.51
C ARG A 497 5.72 1.89 -10.10
N ALA A 498 5.84 0.58 -9.93
CA ALA A 498 7.14 -0.03 -9.66
C ALA A 498 8.12 0.27 -10.81
N PRO A 499 9.43 0.44 -10.52
CA PRO A 499 10.44 0.56 -11.56
C PRO A 499 10.38 -0.61 -12.55
N GLU A 500 10.51 -0.34 -13.85
CA GLU A 500 10.50 -1.40 -14.88
C GLU A 500 11.72 -2.33 -14.76
N ILE A 501 12.83 -1.79 -14.26
CA ILE A 501 14.04 -2.53 -13.95
C ILE A 501 14.14 -2.65 -12.42
N PRO A 502 14.15 -3.88 -11.86
CA PRO A 502 14.33 -4.09 -10.44
C PRO A 502 15.59 -3.41 -9.91
N THR A 503 15.42 -2.63 -8.85
CA THR A 503 16.51 -1.93 -8.18
C THR A 503 16.67 -2.45 -6.76
N THR A 504 17.91 -2.65 -6.33
CA THR A 504 18.21 -2.98 -4.93
C THR A 504 18.35 -1.73 -4.05
N CYS A 505 18.26 -0.53 -4.65
CA CYS A 505 18.39 0.73 -3.92
C CYS A 505 17.15 0.92 -3.02
N ILE A 506 17.39 1.05 -1.72
CA ILE A 506 16.36 1.30 -0.72
C ILE A 506 16.48 2.76 -0.30
N TYR A 507 15.38 3.48 -0.49
CA TYR A 507 15.18 4.78 0.14
C TYR A 507 14.35 4.58 1.41
N THR A 508 14.79 5.20 2.50
CA THR A 508 14.11 5.18 3.79
C THR A 508 13.68 6.60 4.13
N ILE A 509 12.43 6.74 4.56
CA ILE A 509 11.92 8.01 5.07
C ILE A 509 11.84 7.89 6.58
N ARG A 510 12.41 8.84 7.31
CA ARG A 510 12.36 8.86 8.78
C ARG A 510 12.20 10.27 9.32
N PRO A 511 11.73 10.43 10.56
CA PRO A 511 11.81 11.70 11.26
C PRO A 511 13.25 12.24 11.31
N TYR A 512 13.38 13.56 11.27
CA TYR A 512 14.63 14.28 11.41
C TYR A 512 15.32 14.02 12.76
N GLN A 513 16.65 13.92 12.73
CA GLN A 513 17.52 13.87 13.89
C GLN A 513 18.52 15.04 13.87
N THR A 514 19.02 15.45 15.03
CA THR A 514 19.90 16.62 15.17
C THR A 514 21.20 16.51 14.36
N GLU A 515 21.64 15.29 14.09
CA GLU A 515 22.85 14.99 13.34
C GLU A 515 22.67 15.27 11.83
N ASP A 516 21.42 15.31 11.35
CA ASP A 516 21.06 15.51 9.94
C ASP A 516 21.17 16.98 9.51
N GLU A 517 21.29 17.93 10.46
CA GLU A 517 21.24 19.38 10.21
C GLU A 517 22.19 19.80 9.07
N LYS A 518 23.43 19.31 9.09
CA LYS A 518 24.45 19.66 8.10
C LYS A 518 24.06 19.20 6.70
N SER A 519 23.54 17.98 6.58
CA SER A 519 23.10 17.40 5.31
C SER A 519 21.89 18.17 4.76
N LEU A 520 20.97 18.59 5.62
CA LEU A 520 19.80 19.38 5.22
C LEU A 520 20.20 20.77 4.70
N TYR A 521 21.19 21.41 5.34
CA TYR A 521 21.74 22.68 4.88
C TYR A 521 22.41 22.54 3.51
N GLU A 522 23.16 21.46 3.30
CA GLU A 522 23.82 21.16 2.02
C GLU A 522 22.80 20.90 0.90
N ILE A 523 21.77 20.08 1.16
CA ILE A 523 20.69 19.81 0.18
C ILE A 523 19.92 21.11 -0.11
N CYS A 524 19.66 21.93 0.90
CA CYS A 524 19.02 23.23 0.73
C CYS A 524 19.84 24.12 -0.21
N LEU A 525 21.15 24.24 0.01
CA LEU A 525 22.04 25.00 -0.87
C LEU A 525 22.07 24.43 -2.30
N SER A 526 22.13 23.10 -2.43
CA SER A 526 22.13 22.37 -3.70
C SER A 526 20.80 22.46 -4.47
N THR A 527 19.74 23.01 -3.86
CA THR A 527 18.40 23.13 -4.47
C THR A 527 17.81 24.55 -4.41
N CYS A 528 18.54 25.52 -3.86
CA CYS A 528 18.00 26.86 -3.58
C CYS A 528 17.83 27.76 -4.82
N ASP A 529 18.35 27.38 -6.00
CA ASP A 529 18.13 28.10 -7.26
C ASP A 529 17.01 27.46 -8.09
N ASP A 530 15.76 27.55 -7.64
CA ASP A 530 14.59 26.97 -8.32
C ASP A 530 14.75 25.45 -8.57
N TRP A 531 15.12 24.71 -7.52
CA TRP A 531 15.45 23.27 -7.56
C TRP A 531 16.73 22.92 -8.34
N LYS A 532 17.62 23.90 -8.53
CA LYS A 532 18.98 23.72 -9.05
C LYS A 532 20.02 24.12 -8.02
N ASP A 533 21.26 23.72 -8.31
CA ASP A 533 22.42 24.03 -7.49
C ASP A 533 22.62 25.55 -7.34
N GLY A 534 22.78 26.00 -6.09
CA GLY A 534 22.94 27.41 -5.76
C GLY A 534 24.32 27.78 -5.21
N HIS A 535 25.32 26.89 -5.30
CA HIS A 535 26.67 27.18 -4.80
C HIS A 535 27.29 28.40 -5.47
N ASP A 536 26.97 28.64 -6.74
CA ASP A 536 27.43 29.80 -7.51
C ASP A 536 26.86 31.14 -7.02
N LEU A 537 25.78 31.12 -6.23
CA LEU A 537 25.15 32.30 -5.65
C LEU A 537 25.90 32.84 -4.43
N PHE A 538 26.73 32.02 -3.79
CA PHE A 538 27.48 32.31 -2.57
C PHE A 538 28.99 32.14 -2.81
N PRO A 539 29.70 33.17 -3.30
CA PRO A 539 31.13 33.06 -3.63
C PRO A 539 32.06 32.76 -2.45
N ASP A 540 31.61 33.02 -1.21
CA ASP A 540 32.34 32.76 0.02
C ASP A 540 31.74 31.56 0.75
N LYS A 541 32.55 30.52 1.00
CA LYS A 541 32.13 29.29 1.67
C LYS A 541 31.55 29.51 3.06
N HIS A 542 31.96 30.57 3.76
CA HIS A 542 31.37 30.92 5.07
C HIS A 542 29.88 31.32 4.96
N GLN A 543 29.39 31.60 3.75
CA GLN A 543 28.01 32.01 3.48
C GLN A 543 27.11 30.83 3.08
N PHE A 544 27.63 29.62 2.92
CA PHE A 544 26.84 28.43 2.52
C PHE A 544 25.70 28.14 3.49
N ASN A 545 25.92 28.34 4.78
CA ASN A 545 24.90 28.15 5.81
C ASN A 545 23.72 29.13 5.70
N MET A 546 23.88 30.23 4.96
CA MET A 546 22.87 31.28 4.85
C MET A 546 21.59 30.80 4.14
N ALA A 547 21.72 29.88 3.18
CA ALA A 547 20.58 29.24 2.54
C ALA A 547 19.80 28.39 3.55
N GLY A 548 20.49 27.52 4.30
CA GLY A 548 19.89 26.71 5.35
C GLY A 548 19.25 27.56 6.45
N ASP A 549 19.92 28.60 6.94
CA ASP A 549 19.38 29.51 7.97
C ASP A 549 18.11 30.25 7.51
N ARG A 550 17.95 30.43 6.19
CA ARG A 550 16.78 31.06 5.59
C ARG A 550 15.61 30.10 5.43
N PHE A 551 15.85 28.92 4.86
CA PHE A 551 14.78 28.06 4.35
C PHE A 551 14.49 26.85 5.25
N VAL A 552 15.46 26.37 6.04
CA VAL A 552 15.34 25.10 6.79
C VAL A 552 15.50 25.30 8.29
N GLY A 553 16.49 26.08 8.72
CA GLY A 553 16.80 26.34 10.14
C GLY A 553 15.60 26.70 11.03
N PRO A 554 14.67 27.57 10.60
CA PRO A 554 13.45 27.85 11.36
C PRO A 554 12.65 26.59 11.74
N TYR A 555 12.50 25.66 10.81
CA TYR A 555 11.73 24.42 11.01
C TYR A 555 12.44 23.49 11.97
N LEU A 556 13.76 23.33 11.82
CA LEU A 556 14.56 22.50 12.73
C LEU A 556 14.50 23.00 14.17
N LYS A 557 14.36 24.32 14.37
CA LYS A 557 14.29 24.93 15.69
C LYS A 557 12.90 24.94 16.30
N ILE A 558 11.87 25.23 15.50
CA ILE A 558 10.50 25.52 15.97
C ILE A 558 9.63 24.27 15.96
N CYS A 559 9.73 23.44 14.93
CA CYS A 559 8.90 22.26 14.72
C CYS A 559 9.70 21.08 14.10
N PRO A 560 10.80 20.63 14.75
CA PRO A 560 11.65 19.55 14.25
C PRO A 560 10.89 18.24 14.00
N GLU A 561 9.84 18.01 14.78
CA GLU A 561 8.92 16.87 14.67
C GLU A 561 8.14 16.74 13.33
N HIS A 562 8.05 17.81 12.54
CA HIS A 562 7.36 17.84 11.25
C HIS A 562 8.38 17.89 10.10
N VAL A 563 9.64 17.59 10.42
CA VAL A 563 10.72 17.47 9.47
C VAL A 563 11.00 15.99 9.25
N PHE A 564 10.97 15.60 7.99
CA PHE A 564 11.25 14.24 7.55
C PHE A 564 12.42 14.27 6.59
N VAL A 565 13.29 13.27 6.68
CA VAL A 565 14.44 13.11 5.80
C VAL A 565 14.28 11.85 4.97
N VAL A 566 14.87 11.85 3.79
CA VAL A 566 15.02 10.68 2.94
C VAL A 566 16.49 10.34 2.89
N GLU A 567 16.81 9.10 3.21
CA GLU A 567 18.18 8.57 3.11
C GLU A 567 18.23 7.33 2.23
N ASP A 568 19.36 7.13 1.57
CA ASP A 568 19.74 5.93 0.84
C ASP A 568 21.04 5.33 1.41
N GLY A 569 21.70 4.46 0.66
CA GLY A 569 22.95 3.84 1.09
C GLY A 569 24.15 4.80 1.21
N ASP A 570 24.09 5.96 0.54
CA ASP A 570 25.17 6.94 0.47
C ASP A 570 24.94 8.12 1.43
N GLY A 571 23.70 8.35 1.86
CA GLY A 571 23.36 9.31 2.90
C GLY A 571 21.98 9.95 2.71
N ILE A 572 21.79 11.13 3.29
CA ILE A 572 20.55 11.88 3.14
C ILE A 572 20.51 12.50 1.75
N CYS A 573 19.45 12.20 1.00
CA CYS A 573 19.27 12.64 -0.38
C CYS A 573 18.03 13.54 -0.57
N GLY A 574 17.28 13.81 0.49
CA GLY A 574 16.14 14.72 0.46
C GLY A 574 15.53 15.00 1.82
N TYR A 575 14.66 16.00 1.89
CA TYR A 575 13.91 16.33 3.10
C TYR A 575 12.57 17.01 2.79
N ALA A 576 11.68 16.95 3.77
CA ALA A 576 10.47 17.76 3.83
C ALA A 576 10.40 18.48 5.16
N VAL A 577 10.00 19.75 5.12
CA VAL A 577 9.71 20.56 6.30
C VAL A 577 8.24 20.95 6.27
N ALA A 578 7.58 20.89 7.42
CA ALA A 578 6.21 21.34 7.55
C ALA A 578 5.96 22.01 8.91
N THR A 579 4.87 22.76 8.99
CA THR A 579 4.30 23.27 10.24
C THR A 579 2.79 23.06 10.22
N PRO A 580 2.16 22.68 11.35
CA PRO A 580 0.71 22.49 11.44
C PRO A 580 -0.06 23.82 11.54
N ASP A 581 0.60 24.86 12.05
CA ASP A 581 0.05 26.21 12.22
C ASP A 581 1.07 27.24 11.74
N SER A 582 0.83 27.77 10.55
CA SER A 582 1.67 28.77 9.91
C SER A 582 1.69 30.09 10.69
N LYS A 583 0.57 30.47 11.33
CA LYS A 583 0.50 31.70 12.12
C LYS A 583 1.39 31.58 13.36
N HIS A 584 1.23 30.48 14.10
CA HIS A 584 2.07 30.20 15.25
C HIS A 584 3.56 30.11 14.87
N PHE A 585 3.86 29.42 13.76
CA PHE A 585 5.22 29.30 13.26
C PHE A 585 5.87 30.66 12.98
N TYR A 586 5.19 31.56 12.27
CA TYR A 586 5.74 32.89 11.98
C TYR A 586 5.87 33.77 13.23
N GLU A 587 5.01 33.60 14.23
CA GLU A 587 5.16 34.25 15.55
C GLU A 587 6.44 33.76 16.27
N GLN A 588 6.66 32.44 16.30
CA GLN A 588 7.87 31.85 16.89
C GLN A 588 9.14 32.21 16.10
N PHE A 589 9.06 32.23 14.77
CA PHE A 589 10.14 32.66 13.89
C PHE A 589 10.59 34.08 14.19
N LYS A 590 9.64 35.02 14.37
CA LYS A 590 9.95 36.41 14.73
C LYS A 590 10.57 36.53 16.12
N LYS A 591 10.09 35.75 17.07
CA LYS A 591 10.48 35.85 18.48
C LYS A 591 11.81 35.18 18.78
N HIS A 592 12.06 34.00 18.21
CA HIS A 592 13.16 33.12 18.63
C HIS A 592 14.23 32.93 17.54
N TRP A 593 13.86 32.90 16.26
CA TRP A 593 14.82 32.61 15.18
C TRP A 593 15.47 33.88 14.60
N LEU A 594 14.66 34.88 14.21
CA LEU A 594 15.16 36.10 13.58
C LEU A 594 16.23 36.84 14.41
N PRO A 595 16.10 36.99 15.75
CA PRO A 595 17.12 37.66 16.54
C PRO A 595 18.49 36.94 16.51
N GLU A 596 18.50 35.61 16.40
CA GLU A 596 19.74 34.82 16.33
C GLU A 596 20.41 35.00 14.96
N VAL A 597 19.64 34.88 13.88
CA VAL A 597 20.15 35.03 12.51
C VAL A 597 20.60 36.47 12.22
N CYS A 598 19.89 37.48 12.73
CA CYS A 598 20.29 38.89 12.62
C CYS A 598 21.59 39.23 13.36
N LYS A 599 21.96 38.45 14.40
CA LYS A 599 23.27 38.57 15.05
C LYS A 599 24.38 37.93 14.20
N LYS A 600 24.06 36.82 13.51
CA LYS A 600 24.98 36.08 12.64
C LYS A 600 25.30 36.84 11.35
N TYR A 601 24.29 37.45 10.72
CA TYR A 601 24.43 38.17 9.45
C TYR A 601 24.16 39.67 9.62
N ARG A 602 25.15 40.49 9.29
CA ARG A 602 25.04 41.95 9.38
C ARG A 602 24.17 42.52 8.26
N LYS A 603 23.42 43.57 8.55
CA LYS A 603 22.63 44.30 7.55
C LYS A 603 23.56 44.89 6.47
N PRO A 604 23.31 44.62 5.17
CA PRO A 604 24.13 45.15 4.08
C PRO A 604 24.04 46.68 4.01
N ARG A 605 25.07 47.32 3.45
CA ARG A 605 25.15 48.77 3.22
C ARG A 605 25.34 49.01 1.72
N GLY A 606 24.86 50.14 1.19
CA GLY A 606 25.01 50.50 -0.22
C GLY A 606 23.71 50.40 -1.03
N ASN A 607 23.83 50.51 -2.36
CA ASN A 607 22.68 50.49 -3.27
C ASN A 607 22.10 49.09 -3.41
N SER A 608 20.81 48.92 -3.14
CA SER A 608 20.13 47.61 -3.20
C SER A 608 20.12 46.97 -4.59
N SER A 609 20.28 47.76 -5.65
CA SER A 609 20.33 47.25 -7.02
C SER A 609 21.64 46.52 -7.36
N GLU A 610 22.70 46.76 -6.58
CA GLU A 610 24.04 46.16 -6.79
C GLU A 610 24.32 45.01 -5.82
N TRP A 611 23.41 44.74 -4.88
CA TRP A 611 23.59 43.69 -3.90
C TRP A 611 23.76 42.32 -4.57
N THR A 612 24.66 41.53 -4.00
CA THR A 612 24.77 40.10 -4.26
C THR A 612 23.58 39.36 -3.64
N TYR A 613 23.36 38.10 -4.05
CA TYR A 613 22.28 37.29 -3.49
C TYR A 613 22.39 37.14 -1.96
N ALA A 614 23.60 36.95 -1.44
CA ALA A 614 23.86 36.89 0.00
C ALA A 614 23.51 38.21 0.72
N GLU A 615 23.86 39.37 0.16
CA GLU A 615 23.49 40.67 0.75
C GLU A 615 21.97 40.87 0.73
N GLN A 616 21.31 40.51 -0.36
CA GLN A 616 19.85 40.56 -0.46
C GLN A 616 19.17 39.65 0.59
N LEU A 617 19.71 38.44 0.82
CA LEU A 617 19.25 37.54 1.88
C LEU A 617 19.51 38.13 3.27
N ALA A 618 20.69 38.74 3.51
CA ALA A 618 20.98 39.39 4.79
C ALA A 618 19.97 40.50 5.07
N SER A 619 19.64 41.33 4.07
CA SER A 619 18.62 42.36 4.20
C SER A 619 17.25 41.76 4.56
N SER A 620 16.91 40.59 4.01
CA SER A 620 15.62 39.93 4.28
C SER A 620 15.48 39.43 5.72
N PHE A 621 16.58 39.12 6.41
CA PHE A 621 16.55 38.77 7.84
C PHE A 621 16.25 39.99 8.72
N HIS A 622 16.86 41.14 8.43
CA HIS A 622 16.66 42.39 9.19
C HIS A 622 15.32 43.07 8.92
N SER A 623 14.69 42.77 7.78
CA SER A 623 13.40 43.34 7.38
C SER A 623 12.56 42.22 6.75
N PRO A 624 12.09 41.28 7.58
CA PRO A 624 11.32 40.14 7.12
C PRO A 624 9.98 40.62 6.58
N SER A 625 9.60 40.02 5.48
CA SER A 625 8.37 40.31 4.78
C SER A 625 7.64 38.97 4.78
N ILE A 626 6.47 38.94 5.43
CA ILE A 626 5.68 37.72 5.69
C ILE A 626 4.27 38.00 5.21
N PHE A 627 3.83 37.22 4.25
CA PHE A 627 2.53 37.20 3.60
C PHE A 627 1.83 35.95 4.09
N LEU A 628 0.94 36.15 5.06
CA LEU A 628 0.06 35.11 5.56
C LEU A 628 -1.32 35.75 5.69
N PRO A 629 -2.08 35.84 4.59
CA PRO A 629 -3.40 36.44 4.63
C PRO A 629 -4.35 35.57 5.47
N GLU A 630 -5.33 36.20 6.12
CA GLU A 630 -6.15 35.53 7.14
C GLU A 630 -7.01 34.41 6.54
N ASP A 631 -7.50 34.60 5.31
CA ASP A 631 -8.28 33.61 4.55
C ASP A 631 -7.47 32.35 4.19
N LEU A 632 -6.15 32.48 3.99
CA LEU A 632 -5.26 31.33 3.83
C LEU A 632 -5.14 30.53 5.13
N SER A 633 -4.84 31.20 6.24
CA SER A 633 -4.61 30.55 7.54
C SER A 633 -5.83 29.82 8.12
N LEU A 634 -7.04 30.29 7.81
CA LEU A 634 -8.30 29.69 8.28
C LEU A 634 -8.60 28.33 7.64
N LYS A 635 -8.30 28.17 6.35
CA LYS A 635 -8.62 26.95 5.59
C LYS A 635 -7.40 26.04 5.36
N PHE A 636 -6.20 26.62 5.32
CA PHE A 636 -4.94 25.94 5.09
C PHE A 636 -3.94 26.36 6.17
N SER A 637 -4.20 25.93 7.41
CA SER A 637 -3.38 26.28 8.57
C SER A 637 -1.95 25.77 8.42
N ALA A 638 -1.78 24.59 7.83
CA ALA A 638 -0.48 23.96 7.68
C ALA A 638 0.28 24.45 6.46
N HIS A 639 1.61 24.44 6.54
CA HIS A 639 2.52 24.78 5.44
C HIS A 639 3.53 23.65 5.24
N VAL A 640 3.87 23.34 3.98
CA VAL A 640 4.84 22.28 3.62
C VAL A 640 5.80 22.72 2.52
N GLN A 641 7.04 22.25 2.59
CA GLN A 641 8.02 22.32 1.52
C GLN A 641 8.80 21.00 1.40
N ILE A 642 9.15 20.62 0.17
CA ILE A 642 9.87 19.38 -0.15
C ILE A 642 11.04 19.69 -1.07
N TYR A 643 12.19 19.10 -0.77
CA TYR A 643 13.41 19.22 -1.58
C TYR A 643 14.11 17.86 -1.69
N LEU A 644 14.44 17.47 -2.91
CA LEU A 644 15.13 16.22 -3.23
C LEU A 644 16.33 16.52 -4.13
N LEU A 645 17.45 15.84 -3.90
CA LEU A 645 18.57 15.83 -4.83
C LEU A 645 18.18 15.16 -6.15
N PRO A 646 18.82 15.52 -7.29
CA PRO A 646 18.48 14.96 -8.61
C PRO A 646 18.42 13.43 -8.68
N LEU A 647 19.27 12.74 -7.92
CA LEU A 647 19.30 11.27 -7.85
C LEU A 647 18.02 10.66 -7.27
N ALA A 648 17.31 11.39 -6.40
CA ALA A 648 16.07 10.98 -5.75
C ALA A 648 14.81 11.53 -6.44
N GLN A 649 14.96 12.34 -7.50
CA GLN A 649 13.83 12.86 -8.27
C GLN A 649 13.24 11.76 -9.18
N ASP A 650 11.95 11.88 -9.53
CA ASP A 650 11.22 10.97 -10.43
C ASP A 650 11.07 9.50 -10.02
N LEU A 651 11.62 9.08 -8.87
CA LEU A 651 11.46 7.73 -8.31
C LEU A 651 10.19 7.56 -7.46
N GLY A 652 9.29 8.54 -7.48
CA GLY A 652 8.09 8.56 -6.63
C GLY A 652 8.36 8.87 -5.16
N ILE A 653 9.64 9.05 -4.77
CA ILE A 653 10.08 9.40 -3.41
C ILE A 653 9.37 10.66 -2.91
N GLY A 654 9.29 11.72 -3.72
CA GLY A 654 8.62 12.97 -3.34
C GLY A 654 7.14 12.78 -3.02
N LYS A 655 6.45 11.86 -3.71
CA LYS A 655 5.04 11.53 -3.41
C LYS A 655 4.92 10.84 -2.06
N ARG A 656 5.80 9.87 -1.77
CA ARG A 656 5.84 9.15 -0.49
C ARG A 656 6.16 10.06 0.68
N LEU A 657 7.15 10.92 0.51
CA LEU A 657 7.54 11.92 1.49
C LEU A 657 6.40 12.90 1.78
N LEU A 658 5.69 13.35 0.74
CA LEU A 658 4.48 14.14 0.94
C LEU A 658 3.39 13.34 1.66
N ALA A 659 3.22 12.05 1.37
CA ALA A 659 2.29 11.19 2.10
C ALA A 659 2.60 11.11 3.60
N CYS A 660 3.88 10.99 3.98
CA CYS A 660 4.30 11.03 5.38
C CYS A 660 3.86 12.33 6.05
N VAL A 661 4.19 13.46 5.43
CA VAL A 661 3.89 14.79 5.95
C VAL A 661 2.39 15.03 6.06
N LEU A 662 1.63 14.69 5.01
CA LEU A 662 0.17 14.84 5.01
C LEU A 662 -0.48 13.98 6.10
N SER A 663 0.00 12.74 6.28
CA SER A 663 -0.48 11.85 7.35
C SER A 663 -0.20 12.45 8.73
N ALA A 664 0.98 13.01 8.94
CA ALA A 664 1.34 13.66 10.20
C ALA A 664 0.44 14.86 10.48
N LEU A 665 0.26 15.76 9.51
CA LEU A 665 -0.55 16.97 9.63
C LEU A 665 -2.04 16.67 9.85
N LYS A 666 -2.63 15.73 9.10
CA LYS A 666 -4.04 15.33 9.29
C LYS A 666 -4.26 14.64 10.63
N ALA A 667 -3.29 13.90 11.14
CA ALA A 667 -3.38 13.32 12.47
C ALA A 667 -3.27 14.35 13.61
N GLU A 668 -2.82 15.57 13.31
CA GLU A 668 -2.89 16.74 14.17
C GLU A 668 -4.13 17.61 13.90
N ASP A 669 -5.12 17.06 13.19
CA ASP A 669 -6.40 17.70 12.87
C ASP A 669 -6.28 18.99 12.03
N CYS A 670 -5.21 19.11 11.24
CA CYS A 670 -5.11 20.17 10.23
C CYS A 670 -6.25 20.02 9.20
N THR A 671 -6.82 21.15 8.77
CA THR A 671 -7.93 21.21 7.80
C THR A 671 -7.45 21.27 6.35
N GLY A 672 -6.29 21.85 6.13
CA GLY A 672 -5.61 21.90 4.85
C GLY A 672 -4.15 22.30 5.00
N VAL A 673 -3.38 22.05 3.95
CA VAL A 673 -1.97 22.42 3.83
C VAL A 673 -1.78 23.29 2.60
N HIS A 674 -0.87 24.27 2.69
CA HIS A 674 -0.46 25.09 1.55
C HIS A 674 1.05 25.03 1.31
N CYS A 675 1.47 25.42 0.12
CA CYS A 675 2.86 25.64 -0.25
C CYS A 675 2.97 26.88 -1.15
N GLU A 676 4.11 27.55 -1.06
CA GLU A 676 4.46 28.70 -1.89
C GLU A 676 5.42 28.22 -2.99
N ILE A 677 5.07 28.47 -4.26
CA ILE A 677 5.85 28.02 -5.41
C ILE A 677 6.16 29.22 -6.29
N ALA A 678 7.42 29.35 -6.73
CA ALA A 678 7.80 30.37 -7.69
C ALA A 678 7.10 30.13 -9.05
N THR A 679 6.60 31.20 -9.69
CA THR A 679 5.95 31.12 -11.02
C THR A 679 6.89 30.59 -12.12
N THR A 680 8.20 30.67 -11.91
CA THR A 680 9.24 30.13 -12.80
C THR A 680 9.47 28.63 -12.65
N ASN A 681 9.04 28.02 -11.54
CA ASN A 681 9.28 26.61 -11.25
C ASN A 681 8.14 25.72 -11.76
N TYR A 682 8.11 25.52 -13.09
CA TYR A 682 7.09 24.70 -13.76
C TYR A 682 7.09 23.24 -13.28
N ASN A 683 8.25 22.69 -12.90
CA ASN A 683 8.36 21.31 -12.40
C ASN A 683 7.64 21.15 -11.06
N ALA A 684 7.83 22.08 -10.13
CA ALA A 684 7.13 22.07 -8.85
C ALA A 684 5.62 22.28 -9.04
N LEU A 685 5.21 23.20 -9.93
CA LEU A 685 3.79 23.42 -10.23
C LEU A 685 3.12 22.15 -10.77
N ASP A 686 3.74 21.47 -11.74
CA ASP A 686 3.24 20.20 -12.28
C ASP A 686 3.22 19.09 -11.22
N PHE A 687 4.28 18.97 -10.42
CA PHE A 687 4.37 18.00 -9.33
C PHE A 687 3.23 18.15 -8.31
N TYR A 688 3.01 19.35 -7.77
CA TYR A 688 1.96 19.59 -6.79
C TYR A 688 0.54 19.46 -7.40
N THR A 689 0.35 19.90 -8.65
CA THR A 689 -0.92 19.73 -9.37
C THR A 689 -1.30 18.26 -9.52
N LYS A 690 -0.35 17.40 -9.90
CA LYS A 690 -0.55 15.94 -10.00
C LYS A 690 -0.86 15.25 -8.66
N LEU A 691 -0.61 15.95 -7.55
CA LEU A 691 -0.86 15.48 -6.19
C LEU A 691 -2.09 16.17 -5.56
N GLY A 692 -2.96 16.74 -6.39
CA GLY A 692 -4.25 17.28 -5.96
C GLY A 692 -4.16 18.64 -5.27
N PHE A 693 -3.02 19.33 -5.37
CA PHE A 693 -2.93 20.73 -4.95
C PHE A 693 -3.48 21.62 -6.06
N TYR A 694 -4.15 22.69 -5.67
CA TYR A 694 -4.74 23.67 -6.57
C TYR A 694 -4.34 25.09 -6.17
N ASN A 695 -4.33 26.00 -7.14
CA ASN A 695 -4.09 27.41 -6.90
C ASN A 695 -5.20 27.99 -6.01
N ILE A 696 -4.84 28.60 -4.88
CA ILE A 696 -5.79 29.18 -3.94
C ILE A 696 -6.14 30.61 -4.39
N PRO A 697 -7.42 30.91 -4.68
CA PRO A 697 -7.84 32.28 -4.94
C PRO A 697 -7.85 33.07 -3.61
N LEU A 698 -6.90 33.99 -3.46
CA LEU A 698 -6.78 34.85 -2.28
C LEU A 698 -7.44 36.22 -2.52
N LYS A 699 -7.97 36.82 -1.45
CA LYS A 699 -8.52 38.19 -1.50
C LYS A 699 -7.41 39.24 -1.65
N GLU A 700 -6.29 39.02 -0.99
CA GLU A 700 -5.09 39.82 -1.14
C GLU A 700 -4.28 39.30 -2.32
N LEU A 701 -3.81 40.20 -3.17
CA LEU A 701 -2.91 39.83 -4.27
C LEU A 701 -1.63 39.24 -3.70
N ALA A 702 -1.42 37.96 -3.97
CA ALA A 702 -0.15 37.31 -3.70
C ALA A 702 1.01 38.08 -4.37
N PRO A 703 2.23 37.97 -3.85
CA PRO A 703 3.41 38.50 -4.53
C PRO A 703 3.40 38.07 -6.01
N PRO A 704 3.74 38.95 -6.97
CA PRO A 704 3.52 38.73 -8.41
C PRO A 704 4.21 37.48 -8.99
N ASP A 705 5.06 36.85 -8.19
CA ASP A 705 6.04 35.86 -8.60
C ASP A 705 5.88 34.54 -7.86
N THR A 706 4.88 34.47 -6.99
CA THR A 706 4.60 33.33 -6.14
C THR A 706 3.16 32.93 -6.35
N VAL A 707 2.95 31.64 -6.59
CA VAL A 707 1.63 31.04 -6.59
C VAL A 707 1.48 30.25 -5.31
N ILE A 708 0.34 30.42 -4.65
CA ILE A 708 0.02 29.70 -3.42
C ILE A 708 -0.86 28.52 -3.81
N PHE A 709 -0.33 27.33 -3.61
CA PHE A 709 -1.01 26.07 -3.85
C PHE A 709 -1.53 25.50 -2.53
N GLY A 710 -2.71 24.90 -2.55
CA GLY A 710 -3.34 24.32 -1.38
C GLY A 710 -3.94 22.96 -1.64
N ARG A 711 -4.00 22.15 -0.59
CA ARG A 711 -4.72 20.88 -0.56
C ARG A 711 -5.50 20.79 0.74
N THR A 712 -6.78 20.44 0.66
CA THR A 712 -7.61 20.13 1.83
C THR A 712 -7.43 18.67 2.21
N PHE A 713 -7.51 18.38 3.51
CA PHE A 713 -7.29 17.04 4.04
C PHE A 713 -8.49 16.14 4.04
#